data_AF-A0A7V0QIR3-F1
#
_entry.id   AF-A0A7V0QIR3-F1
#
_cell.length_a   1.000
_cell.length_b   1.000
_cell.length_c   1.000
_cell.angle_alpha   90.00
_cell.angle_beta   90.00
_cell.angle_gamma   90.00
#
_symmetry.space_group_name_H-M   'P 1'
#
loop_
_entity.id
_entity.type
_entity.pdbx_description
1 polymer ?
#
loop_
_entity_poly.entity_id
_entity_poly.type
_entity_poly.pdbx_seq_one_letter_code
_entity_poly.pdbx_strand_id
1 'polypeptide(L)'
;MWFQKKLNRDSLAAGPFRVILLIMILVAAASLLSIPVFADSNISDYSAIPPFISQGVTPNVLVILDNSNSMDEDVNGNAVGSDAPNSRSEIARQAILKLIEKNAAKMNFGLMAYEQQNVSRYEIHNSFYYCSYDPNSYNATATPTPKDPSSNTQRYPNPTDPGNYIYYDQALPFYSSNNEGNAFCYYDYFNNCGNPSYPDPYYCFSERHWNGSEPSGAQAVNSLLNTYEYVSYFGSWWCFGPTDEDYAAGFDHFGEQMSWVHVGPTWFSNTSHGKGYLHVPIDDSTEAHITALEEKLGTSNFSTNPSDHPNNDLDTPLRNAGLTPLAGTVESARLYFQHVLPADQGGVEFTPVQYQCQKNFVVLVTDGLPSVDKHGQTGDADALLPELENEVQLLRSTDVFGFDDPFDIQTFVVGFALPPELGSKLDDIAVAGGTDVDGHAYLAGNADELAKVLQSIFLEILNRVSSGSAASVISNSRSGEGAIYQSVFFPEKSGSSGNTVNWVGNTHALFIDDYGNMREDTDNDTTLDPDTDRFIVFDGETGKAKLYKPVDDSGKLLNKPDEIYRVRVEDDPRADANDEFDIMDLNYIWSAHDWLSDVNMNVTTQRTYASTANKRYIFTDYIDTSANVSMANVDSTQVMDF
;
A
#
# COMPACT_ATOMS: atom_id res chain seq x y z
N MET A 1 -3.58 -74.31 32.73
CA MET A 1 -4.10 -75.57 33.32
C MET A 1 -4.50 -75.25 34.75
N TRP A 2 -5.78 -75.45 35.08
CA TRP A 2 -6.37 -75.55 36.42
C TRP A 2 -6.26 -74.35 37.39
N PHE A 3 -7.35 -73.63 37.66
CA PHE A 3 -8.45 -73.93 38.61
C PHE A 3 -8.06 -73.93 40.10
N GLN A 4 -8.64 -72.93 40.79
CA GLN A 4 -9.45 -73.05 42.02
C GLN A 4 -8.86 -73.65 43.30
N LYS A 5 -8.98 -72.86 44.38
CA LYS A 5 -9.95 -72.96 45.52
C LYS A 5 -9.20 -72.62 46.82
N LYS A 6 -9.47 -71.48 47.47
CA LYS A 6 -10.60 -71.09 48.34
C LYS A 6 -10.38 -71.49 49.81
N LEU A 7 -10.53 -70.47 50.68
CA LEU A 7 -10.63 -70.46 52.15
C LEU A 7 -9.29 -70.68 52.91
N ASN A 8 -8.98 -69.96 53.99
CA ASN A 8 -9.84 -69.47 55.06
C ASN A 8 -9.47 -68.07 55.55
N ARG A 9 -10.50 -67.36 56.02
CA ARG A 9 -10.41 -66.18 56.87
C ARG A 9 -10.21 -66.70 58.28
N ASP A 10 -9.04 -66.45 58.89
CA ASP A 10 -8.89 -66.11 60.31
C ASP A 10 -7.42 -65.92 60.71
N SER A 11 -7.21 -64.90 61.54
CA SER A 11 -6.00 -64.55 62.30
C SER A 11 -4.77 -64.03 61.54
N LEU A 12 -4.62 -62.70 61.53
CA LEU A 12 -3.41 -62.00 62.01
C LEU A 12 -3.64 -60.49 61.89
N ALA A 13 -3.76 -59.83 63.04
CA ALA A 13 -3.76 -58.38 63.14
C ALA A 13 -2.36 -57.83 62.81
N ALA A 14 -2.29 -56.88 61.87
CA ALA A 14 -1.18 -55.96 61.62
C ALA A 14 -1.72 -54.91 60.63
N GLY A 15 -1.76 -53.61 60.84
CA GLY A 15 -1.01 -52.65 61.67
C GLY A 15 -1.10 -51.30 60.92
N PRO A 16 -0.72 -50.16 61.52
CA PRO A 16 -0.87 -48.81 60.92
C PRO A 16 -0.16 -48.64 59.57
N PHE A 17 0.72 -49.57 59.21
CA PHE A 17 1.47 -49.60 57.95
C PHE A 17 0.59 -49.71 56.69
N ARG A 18 -0.54 -50.43 56.73
CA ARG A 18 -1.42 -50.53 55.55
C ARG A 18 -2.22 -49.27 55.28
N VAL A 19 -2.59 -48.54 56.33
CA VAL A 19 -3.29 -47.25 56.21
C VAL A 19 -2.32 -46.17 55.72
N ILE A 20 -1.09 -46.15 56.23
CA ILE A 20 -0.05 -45.22 55.77
C ILE A 20 0.32 -45.51 54.31
N LEU A 21 0.45 -46.78 53.91
CA LEU A 21 0.73 -47.12 52.52
C LEU A 21 -0.43 -46.74 51.58
N LEU A 22 -1.69 -46.92 52.02
CA LEU A 22 -2.86 -46.47 51.27
C LEU A 22 -2.96 -44.96 51.16
N ILE A 23 -2.63 -44.21 52.23
CA ILE A 23 -2.59 -42.74 52.20
C ILE A 23 -1.45 -42.25 51.30
N MET A 24 -0.25 -42.85 51.37
CA MET A 24 0.85 -42.49 50.47
C MET A 24 0.53 -42.79 49.01
N ILE A 25 -0.15 -43.90 48.71
CA ILE A 25 -0.58 -44.22 47.35
C ILE A 25 -1.71 -43.26 46.91
N LEU A 26 -2.63 -42.86 47.79
CA LEU A 26 -3.66 -41.87 47.47
C LEU A 26 -3.08 -40.47 47.22
N VAL A 27 -2.08 -40.05 48.02
CA VAL A 27 -1.40 -38.76 47.85
C VAL A 27 -0.52 -38.77 46.60
N ALA A 28 0.19 -39.87 46.32
CA ALA A 28 0.98 -40.03 45.10
C ALA A 28 0.10 -40.08 43.82
N ALA A 29 -1.07 -40.74 43.89
CA ALA A 29 -2.04 -40.78 42.79
C ALA A 29 -2.76 -39.44 42.59
N ALA A 30 -2.99 -38.66 43.65
CA ALA A 30 -3.54 -37.31 43.56
C ALA A 30 -2.55 -36.30 42.95
N SER A 31 -1.23 -36.47 43.19
CA SER A 31 -0.18 -35.64 42.57
C SER A 31 0.17 -36.01 41.13
N LEU A 32 -0.35 -37.13 40.60
CA LEU A 32 -0.15 -37.57 39.20
C LEU A 32 -1.35 -37.25 38.29
N LEU A 33 -2.41 -36.64 38.83
CA LEU A 33 -3.57 -36.14 38.07
C LEU A 33 -3.60 -34.61 37.97
N SER A 34 -2.57 -33.92 38.47
CA SER A 34 -2.34 -32.51 38.23
C SER A 34 -1.68 -32.35 36.85
N ILE A 35 -2.50 -32.41 35.79
CA ILE A 35 -2.07 -31.86 34.51
C ILE A 35 -1.78 -30.38 34.78
N PRO A 36 -0.57 -29.86 34.52
CA PRO A 36 -0.42 -28.42 34.48
C PRO A 36 -1.34 -27.94 33.37
N VAL A 37 -2.45 -27.31 33.74
CA VAL A 37 -3.18 -26.45 32.81
C VAL A 37 -2.24 -25.27 32.60
N PHE A 38 -1.31 -25.43 31.67
CA PHE A 38 -0.82 -24.28 30.94
C PHE A 38 -2.04 -23.78 30.19
N ALA A 39 -2.57 -22.65 30.62
CA ALA A 39 -3.30 -21.80 29.69
C ALA A 39 -2.27 -21.46 28.60
N ASP A 40 -2.29 -22.22 27.50
CA ASP A 40 -1.65 -21.81 26.27
C ASP A 40 -2.54 -20.75 25.65
N SER A 41 -2.53 -19.58 26.28
CA SER A 41 -3.07 -18.36 25.69
C SER A 41 -1.93 -17.78 24.88
N ASN A 42 -1.74 -18.30 23.67
CA ASN A 42 -0.91 -17.64 22.67
C ASN A 42 -1.46 -16.22 22.47
N ILE A 43 -0.58 -15.24 22.36
CA ILE A 43 -0.96 -13.83 22.18
C ILE A 43 -1.76 -13.59 20.88
N SER A 44 -1.88 -14.62 20.03
CA SER A 44 -2.66 -14.62 18.79
C SER A 44 -4.18 -14.79 18.98
N ASP A 45 -4.65 -15.21 20.16
CA ASP A 45 -6.11 -15.33 20.44
C ASP A 45 -6.70 -14.04 21.02
N TYR A 46 -5.88 -13.01 21.24
CA TYR A 46 -6.36 -11.66 21.50
C TYR A 46 -6.52 -10.92 20.17
N SER A 47 -7.76 -10.84 19.69
CA SER A 47 -8.14 -9.73 18.81
C SER A 47 -8.10 -8.46 19.65
N ALA A 48 -6.93 -7.84 19.75
CA ALA A 48 -6.82 -6.46 20.13
C ALA A 48 -7.41 -5.64 18.97
N ILE A 49 -8.73 -5.59 18.88
CA ILE A 49 -9.39 -4.47 18.22
C ILE A 49 -8.99 -3.29 19.10
N PRO A 50 -8.17 -2.35 18.61
CA PRO A 50 -7.84 -1.18 19.41
C PRO A 50 -9.18 -0.53 19.79
N PRO A 51 -9.48 -0.24 21.07
CA PRO A 51 -10.71 0.43 21.49
C PRO A 51 -10.69 1.92 21.10
N PHE A 52 -10.04 2.24 19.98
CA PHE A 52 -9.76 3.55 19.45
C PHE A 52 -10.44 3.65 18.09
N ILE A 53 -11.76 3.78 18.12
CA ILE A 53 -12.49 4.25 16.94
C ILE A 53 -12.47 5.77 17.01
N SER A 54 -11.38 6.33 16.48
CA SER A 54 -11.47 7.66 15.90
C SER A 54 -12.46 7.54 14.74
N GLN A 55 -13.53 8.34 14.73
CA GLN A 55 -14.07 8.81 13.45
C GLN A 55 -12.99 9.69 12.83
N GLY A 56 -11.99 9.03 12.25
CA GLY A 56 -10.94 9.68 11.51
C GLY A 56 -11.52 10.17 10.20
N VAL A 57 -11.18 11.40 9.81
CA VAL A 57 -11.44 11.84 8.44
C VAL A 57 -10.76 10.85 7.49
N THR A 58 -11.51 10.34 6.50
CA THR A 58 -10.98 9.38 5.53
C THR A 58 -9.79 10.02 4.79
N PRO A 59 -8.63 9.35 4.75
CA PRO A 59 -7.49 9.87 4.02
C PRO A 59 -7.73 9.77 2.51
N ASN A 60 -7.13 10.71 1.78
CA ASN A 60 -7.13 10.72 0.33
C ASN A 60 -5.83 10.12 -0.19
N VAL A 61 -5.92 9.21 -1.15
CA VAL A 61 -4.76 8.58 -1.80
C VAL A 61 -4.86 8.76 -3.31
N LEU A 62 -3.93 9.51 -3.88
CA LEU A 62 -3.75 9.63 -5.33
C LEU A 62 -2.72 8.61 -5.79
N VAL A 63 -3.11 7.66 -6.62
CA VAL A 63 -2.17 6.75 -7.29
C VAL A 63 -1.72 7.40 -8.60
N ILE A 64 -0.41 7.60 -8.75
CA ILE A 64 0.21 7.96 -10.02
C ILE A 64 0.78 6.67 -10.61
N LEU A 65 0.24 6.22 -11.73
CA LEU A 65 0.67 5.01 -12.41
C LEU A 65 1.41 5.35 -13.70
N ASP A 66 2.57 4.75 -13.87
CA ASP A 66 3.32 4.76 -15.13
C ASP A 66 2.55 4.08 -16.26
N ASN A 67 2.40 4.81 -17.35
CA ASN A 67 1.77 4.35 -18.58
C ASN A 67 2.65 4.68 -19.80
N SER A 68 3.97 4.71 -19.61
CA SER A 68 4.94 4.85 -20.69
C SER A 68 5.04 3.57 -21.54
N ASN A 69 5.76 3.64 -22.67
CA ASN A 69 5.91 2.52 -23.59
C ASN A 69 6.61 1.31 -22.93
N SER A 70 7.56 1.52 -22.01
CA SER A 70 8.31 0.46 -21.32
C SER A 70 7.42 -0.45 -20.47
N MET A 71 6.22 0.01 -20.11
CA MET A 71 5.24 -0.78 -19.35
C MET A 71 4.65 -1.96 -20.17
N ASP A 72 4.88 -2.01 -21.48
CA ASP A 72 4.57 -3.16 -22.35
C ASP A 72 5.55 -4.34 -22.18
N GLU A 73 6.63 -4.16 -21.44
CA GLU A 73 7.65 -5.19 -21.18
C GLU A 73 7.24 -6.13 -20.05
N ASP A 74 7.89 -7.29 -19.96
CA ASP A 74 7.90 -8.12 -18.76
C ASP A 74 8.97 -7.65 -17.75
N VAL A 75 9.04 -8.31 -16.60
CA VAL A 75 10.01 -7.99 -15.55
C VAL A 75 11.48 -8.20 -15.96
N ASN A 76 11.75 -8.87 -17.08
CA ASN A 76 13.09 -9.10 -17.62
C ASN A 76 13.43 -8.16 -18.80
N GLY A 77 12.50 -7.29 -19.21
CA GLY A 77 12.65 -6.37 -20.34
C GLY A 77 12.17 -6.89 -21.69
N ASN A 78 11.62 -8.12 -21.75
CA ASN A 78 11.10 -8.63 -23.01
C ASN A 78 9.79 -7.92 -23.35
N ALA A 79 9.62 -7.53 -24.61
CA ALA A 79 8.34 -7.03 -25.08
C ALA A 79 7.28 -8.14 -25.05
N VAL A 80 6.20 -7.92 -24.31
CA VAL A 80 5.08 -8.88 -24.19
C VAL A 80 3.72 -8.25 -24.53
N GLY A 81 3.65 -6.92 -24.56
CA GLY A 81 2.43 -6.16 -24.83
C GLY A 81 1.64 -5.88 -23.56
N SER A 82 0.94 -4.73 -23.53
CA SER A 82 0.21 -4.27 -22.35
C SER A 82 -1.06 -5.04 -22.00
N ASP A 83 -1.50 -6.00 -22.83
CA ASP A 83 -2.58 -6.93 -22.52
C ASP A 83 -2.09 -8.27 -21.96
N ALA A 84 -0.77 -8.50 -21.98
CA ALA A 84 -0.19 -9.75 -21.49
C ALA A 84 -0.23 -9.79 -19.95
N PRO A 85 -0.67 -10.91 -19.34
CA PRO A 85 -0.77 -11.03 -17.87
C PRO A 85 0.56 -10.88 -17.13
N ASN A 86 1.69 -11.08 -17.81
CA ASN A 86 3.04 -10.94 -17.27
C ASN A 86 3.70 -9.60 -17.64
N SER A 87 3.00 -8.69 -18.33
CA SER A 87 3.48 -7.34 -18.59
C SER A 87 3.56 -6.53 -17.30
N ARG A 88 4.47 -5.56 -17.27
CA ARG A 88 4.65 -4.69 -16.11
C ARG A 88 3.37 -3.92 -15.83
N SER A 89 2.73 -3.44 -16.89
CA SER A 89 1.44 -2.77 -16.88
C SER A 89 0.34 -3.57 -16.20
N GLU A 90 0.05 -4.79 -16.67
CA GLU A 90 -1.03 -5.59 -16.10
C GLU A 90 -0.72 -5.99 -14.66
N ILE A 91 0.54 -6.33 -14.36
CA ILE A 91 0.94 -6.63 -12.98
C ILE A 91 0.68 -5.43 -12.06
N ALA A 92 1.05 -4.22 -12.47
CA ALA A 92 0.85 -3.01 -11.69
C ALA A 92 -0.64 -2.69 -11.50
N ARG A 93 -1.43 -2.71 -12.59
CA ARG A 93 -2.89 -2.49 -12.54
C ARG A 93 -3.60 -3.48 -11.63
N GLN A 94 -3.32 -4.77 -11.79
CA GLN A 94 -3.94 -5.82 -10.97
C GLN A 94 -3.51 -5.73 -9.50
N ALA A 95 -2.28 -5.30 -9.21
CA ALA A 95 -1.85 -5.04 -7.85
C ALA A 95 -2.63 -3.87 -7.23
N ILE A 96 -2.76 -2.75 -7.95
CA ILE A 96 -3.52 -1.56 -7.53
C ILE A 96 -5.00 -1.90 -7.29
N LEU A 97 -5.64 -2.63 -8.21
CA LEU A 97 -7.04 -3.04 -8.07
C LEU A 97 -7.31 -3.87 -6.81
N LYS A 98 -6.50 -4.91 -6.58
CA LYS A 98 -6.61 -5.74 -5.36
C LYS A 98 -6.48 -4.93 -4.07
N LEU A 99 -5.74 -3.82 -4.10
CA LEU A 99 -5.58 -2.95 -2.94
C LEU A 99 -6.77 -2.03 -2.74
N ILE A 100 -7.28 -1.44 -3.82
CA ILE A 100 -8.48 -0.61 -3.80
C ILE A 100 -9.64 -1.44 -3.25
N GLU A 101 -9.89 -2.63 -3.78
CA GLU A 101 -10.93 -3.55 -3.29
C GLU A 101 -10.81 -3.83 -1.79
N LYS A 102 -9.58 -4.05 -1.28
CA LYS A 102 -9.33 -4.38 0.13
C LYS A 102 -9.48 -3.18 1.08
N ASN A 103 -9.33 -1.95 0.58
CA ASN A 103 -9.23 -0.75 1.40
C ASN A 103 -10.26 0.35 1.05
N ALA A 104 -11.17 0.10 0.10
CA ALA A 104 -12.22 1.04 -0.33
C ALA A 104 -13.03 1.60 0.85
N ALA A 105 -13.35 0.80 1.85
CA ALA A 105 -14.10 1.25 3.02
C ALA A 105 -13.33 2.18 3.98
N LYS A 106 -12.00 2.34 3.81
CA LYS A 106 -11.13 3.04 4.76
C LYS A 106 -10.47 4.29 4.18
N MET A 107 -10.43 4.45 2.86
CA MET A 107 -9.70 5.53 2.18
C MET A 107 -10.42 5.92 0.89
N ASN A 108 -10.18 7.15 0.44
CA ASN A 108 -10.65 7.68 -0.83
C ASN A 108 -9.52 7.59 -1.85
N PHE A 109 -9.84 7.12 -3.06
CA PHE A 109 -8.84 6.81 -4.09
C PHE A 109 -9.03 7.68 -5.33
N GLY A 110 -7.92 8.09 -5.95
CA GLY A 110 -7.88 8.69 -7.27
C GLY A 110 -6.77 8.08 -8.12
N LEU A 111 -6.86 8.26 -9.44
CA LEU A 111 -5.90 7.76 -10.41
C LEU A 111 -5.44 8.88 -11.34
N MET A 112 -4.12 9.04 -11.42
CA MET A 112 -3.41 9.89 -12.37
C MET A 112 -2.40 9.04 -13.14
N ALA A 113 -2.17 9.39 -14.40
CA ALA A 113 -1.11 8.80 -15.22
C ALA A 113 -0.43 9.91 -16.04
N TYR A 114 0.52 9.56 -16.90
CA TYR A 114 1.20 10.56 -17.74
C TYR A 114 0.26 11.06 -18.84
N GLU A 115 0.33 12.36 -19.13
CA GLU A 115 -0.43 12.96 -20.22
C GLU A 115 0.10 12.45 -21.56
N GLN A 116 -0.81 11.84 -22.33
CA GLN A 116 -0.47 11.23 -23.61
C GLN A 116 -0.77 12.18 -24.77
N GLN A 117 0.13 12.20 -25.76
CA GLN A 117 -0.06 12.98 -26.97
C GLN A 117 0.15 12.10 -28.21
N ASN A 118 -0.62 12.36 -29.28
CA ASN A 118 -0.45 11.72 -30.60
C ASN A 118 -0.47 10.18 -30.56
N VAL A 119 -1.20 9.60 -29.61
CA VAL A 119 -1.28 8.15 -29.43
C VAL A 119 -1.85 7.49 -30.68
N SER A 120 -1.13 6.49 -31.19
CA SER A 120 -1.50 5.75 -32.39
C SER A 120 -1.37 4.25 -32.14
N ARG A 121 -2.20 3.46 -32.83
CA ARG A 121 -2.11 1.99 -32.78
C ARG A 121 -0.92 1.51 -33.61
N TYR A 122 -0.01 0.80 -32.97
CA TYR A 122 1.20 0.20 -33.56
C TYR A 122 1.20 -1.31 -33.29
N GLU A 123 2.21 -2.00 -33.80
CA GLU A 123 2.51 -3.40 -33.53
C GLU A 123 3.86 -3.45 -32.80
N ILE A 124 3.91 -4.21 -31.71
CA ILE A 124 5.10 -4.43 -30.90
C ILE A 124 5.77 -5.75 -31.29
N HIS A 125 7.10 -5.73 -31.28
CA HIS A 125 7.94 -6.88 -31.54
C HIS A 125 9.01 -6.96 -30.45
N ASN A 126 9.36 -8.16 -30.04
CA ASN A 126 10.45 -8.38 -29.11
C ASN A 126 11.74 -8.54 -29.90
N SER A 127 12.68 -7.60 -29.77
CA SER A 127 13.95 -7.60 -30.48
C SER A 127 15.06 -8.13 -29.60
N PHE A 128 15.83 -9.09 -30.10
CA PHE A 128 16.94 -9.75 -29.42
C PHE A 128 18.28 -9.23 -29.96
N TYR A 129 19.11 -8.72 -29.05
CA TYR A 129 20.43 -8.17 -29.38
C TYR A 129 21.55 -9.13 -29.01
N TYR A 130 22.66 -9.04 -29.76
CA TYR A 130 23.81 -9.92 -29.62
C TYR A 130 23.38 -11.39 -29.59
N CYS A 131 22.44 -11.76 -30.47
CA CYS A 131 21.85 -13.07 -30.42
C CYS A 131 22.76 -14.14 -31.05
N SER A 132 22.54 -15.38 -30.68
CA SER A 132 23.17 -16.58 -31.23
C SER A 132 22.12 -17.67 -31.37
N TYR A 133 22.29 -18.56 -32.35
CA TYR A 133 21.45 -19.74 -32.53
C TYR A 133 22.17 -21.04 -32.11
N ASP A 134 23.49 -20.98 -31.90
CA ASP A 134 24.30 -22.06 -31.33
C ASP A 134 23.93 -22.36 -29.87
N PRO A 135 23.47 -23.58 -29.54
CA PRO A 135 23.22 -23.99 -28.16
C PRO A 135 24.42 -23.90 -27.21
N ASN A 136 25.65 -23.88 -27.74
CA ASN A 136 26.85 -23.78 -26.92
C ASN A 136 27.11 -22.37 -26.37
N SER A 137 26.48 -21.34 -26.94
CA SER A 137 26.59 -19.97 -26.40
C SER A 137 25.75 -19.76 -25.13
N TYR A 138 24.82 -20.68 -24.84
CA TYR A 138 23.93 -20.56 -23.70
C TYR A 138 24.53 -21.09 -22.41
N ASN A 139 24.58 -20.21 -21.40
CA ASN A 139 24.89 -20.61 -20.04
C ASN A 139 24.03 -19.86 -19.03
N ALA A 140 22.94 -20.50 -18.59
CA ALA A 140 22.03 -19.95 -17.58
C ALA A 140 22.68 -19.57 -16.23
N THR A 141 23.90 -20.06 -15.96
CA THR A 141 24.62 -19.84 -14.71
C THR A 141 25.83 -18.91 -14.85
N ALA A 142 26.13 -18.47 -16.08
CA ALA A 142 27.20 -17.50 -16.29
C ALA A 142 26.81 -16.13 -15.74
N THR A 143 27.82 -15.34 -15.40
CA THR A 143 27.63 -13.90 -15.22
C THR A 143 27.38 -13.30 -16.60
N PRO A 144 26.26 -12.57 -16.81
CA PRO A 144 26.01 -11.91 -18.09
C PRO A 144 27.20 -11.04 -18.46
N THR A 145 27.75 -11.24 -19.66
CA THR A 145 28.75 -10.33 -20.22
C THR A 145 28.04 -9.52 -21.29
N PRO A 146 27.71 -8.25 -21.04
CA PRO A 146 26.97 -7.46 -22.02
C PRO A 146 27.73 -7.37 -23.35
N LYS A 147 26.99 -7.42 -24.46
CA LYS A 147 27.53 -7.28 -25.82
C LYS A 147 28.45 -8.45 -26.23
N ASP A 148 28.18 -9.65 -25.73
CA ASP A 148 28.93 -10.87 -26.04
C ASP A 148 28.01 -12.05 -26.42
N PRO A 149 27.83 -12.33 -27.72
CA PRO A 149 26.94 -13.39 -28.19
C PRO A 149 27.44 -14.80 -27.86
N SER A 150 28.65 -14.95 -27.28
CA SER A 150 29.23 -16.25 -26.91
C SER A 150 28.91 -16.70 -25.48
N SER A 151 28.33 -15.82 -24.65
CA SER A 151 28.06 -16.08 -23.24
C SER A 151 26.63 -15.73 -22.79
N ASN A 152 25.68 -15.84 -23.72
CA ASN A 152 24.27 -15.53 -23.52
C ASN A 152 23.67 -16.28 -22.31
N THR A 153 22.99 -15.53 -21.45
CA THR A 153 22.30 -16.07 -20.26
C THR A 153 20.81 -16.26 -20.48
N GLN A 154 20.24 -15.64 -21.52
CA GLN A 154 18.81 -15.68 -21.82
C GLN A 154 18.52 -16.47 -23.10
N ARG A 155 17.28 -16.95 -23.23
CA ARG A 155 16.84 -17.72 -24.41
C ARG A 155 15.35 -17.55 -24.68
N TYR A 156 14.99 -17.54 -25.95
CA TYR A 156 13.61 -17.46 -26.44
C TYR A 156 13.34 -18.60 -27.43
N PRO A 157 12.20 -19.29 -27.40
CA PRO A 157 11.89 -20.34 -28.38
C PRO A 157 11.89 -19.79 -29.81
N ASN A 158 12.63 -20.41 -30.73
CA ASN A 158 12.64 -19.96 -32.12
C ASN A 158 11.27 -20.27 -32.77
N PRO A 159 10.51 -19.25 -33.24
CA PRO A 159 9.18 -19.47 -33.82
C PRO A 159 9.21 -20.19 -35.17
N THR A 160 10.36 -20.17 -35.86
CA THR A 160 10.54 -20.78 -37.18
C THR A 160 11.18 -22.17 -37.13
N ASP A 161 11.79 -22.53 -36.00
CA ASP A 161 12.50 -23.80 -35.84
C ASP A 161 12.14 -24.49 -34.51
N PRO A 162 11.07 -25.31 -34.50
CA PRO A 162 10.57 -25.95 -33.30
C PRO A 162 11.61 -26.86 -32.61
N GLY A 163 11.93 -26.54 -31.36
CA GLY A 163 12.91 -27.29 -30.54
C GLY A 163 14.27 -26.61 -30.42
N ASN A 164 14.52 -25.56 -31.21
CA ASN A 164 15.68 -24.69 -31.10
C ASN A 164 15.29 -23.34 -30.47
N TYR A 165 16.31 -22.59 -30.03
CA TYR A 165 16.14 -21.35 -29.31
C TYR A 165 17.00 -20.24 -29.93
N ILE A 166 16.57 -19.00 -29.71
CA ILE A 166 17.35 -17.78 -29.89
C ILE A 166 17.99 -17.49 -28.54
N TYR A 167 19.30 -17.53 -28.46
CA TYR A 167 20.06 -17.16 -27.26
C TYR A 167 20.47 -15.70 -27.39
N TYR A 168 20.36 -14.92 -26.33
CA TYR A 168 20.57 -13.47 -26.41
C TYR A 168 21.04 -12.89 -25.07
N ASP A 169 21.60 -11.68 -25.16
CA ASP A 169 22.06 -10.90 -24.00
C ASP A 169 20.96 -10.01 -23.44
N GLN A 170 20.29 -9.27 -24.33
CA GLN A 170 19.22 -8.34 -23.99
C GLN A 170 18.12 -8.44 -25.04
N ALA A 171 16.87 -8.31 -24.59
CA ALA A 171 15.76 -8.04 -25.48
C ALA A 171 15.12 -6.70 -25.13
N LEU A 172 14.71 -5.93 -26.14
CA LEU A 172 13.99 -4.68 -25.98
C LEU A 172 12.87 -4.52 -27.04
N PRO A 173 11.84 -3.71 -26.76
CA PRO A 173 10.73 -3.48 -27.69
C PRO A 173 11.13 -2.82 -29.01
N PHE A 174 10.51 -3.28 -30.10
CA PHE A 174 10.50 -2.62 -31.39
C PHE A 174 9.06 -2.33 -31.83
N TYR A 175 8.77 -1.04 -32.02
CA TYR A 175 7.46 -0.54 -32.43
C TYR A 175 7.44 -0.28 -33.95
N SER A 176 6.48 -0.88 -34.66
CA SER A 176 6.22 -0.58 -36.07
C SER A 176 4.75 -0.26 -36.31
N SER A 177 4.49 0.54 -37.35
CA SER A 177 3.12 0.81 -37.81
C SER A 177 2.47 -0.39 -38.49
N ASN A 178 3.24 -1.43 -38.82
CA ASN A 178 2.77 -2.67 -39.43
C ASN A 178 3.32 -3.88 -38.68
N ASN A 179 2.67 -5.03 -38.89
CA ASN A 179 3.21 -6.31 -38.43
C ASN A 179 4.39 -6.69 -39.34
N GLU A 180 5.61 -6.59 -38.82
CA GLU A 180 6.86 -6.93 -39.52
C GLU A 180 7.19 -8.43 -39.43
N GLY A 181 6.30 -9.23 -38.82
CA GLY A 181 6.49 -10.66 -38.61
C GLY A 181 7.71 -10.95 -37.75
N ASN A 182 8.41 -12.03 -38.09
CA ASN A 182 9.67 -12.40 -37.45
C ASN A 182 10.82 -12.16 -38.43
N ALA A 183 11.97 -11.76 -37.90
CA ALA A 183 13.17 -11.73 -38.72
C ALA A 183 14.43 -12.15 -37.96
N PHE A 184 15.38 -12.57 -38.77
CA PHE A 184 16.72 -13.02 -38.39
C PHE A 184 17.67 -12.23 -39.26
N CYS A 185 18.47 -11.38 -38.63
CA CYS A 185 19.27 -10.38 -39.31
C CYS A 185 20.76 -10.59 -39.01
N TYR A 186 21.58 -10.44 -40.03
CA TYR A 186 23.03 -10.65 -39.97
C TYR A 186 23.77 -9.48 -40.59
N TYR A 187 24.79 -8.97 -39.89
CA TYR A 187 25.68 -7.96 -40.40
C TYR A 187 27.09 -8.52 -40.59
N ASP A 188 27.61 -8.47 -41.82
CA ASP A 188 28.84 -9.14 -42.23
C ASP A 188 30.14 -8.36 -41.93
N TYR A 189 30.04 -7.06 -41.60
CA TYR A 189 31.19 -6.23 -41.22
C TYR A 189 31.08 -5.67 -39.80
N PHE A 190 30.38 -6.40 -38.91
CA PHE A 190 30.23 -5.95 -37.53
C PHE A 190 31.58 -5.68 -36.87
N ASN A 191 31.71 -4.48 -36.30
CA ASN A 191 32.86 -4.07 -35.52
C ASN A 191 32.35 -3.34 -34.28
N ASN A 192 32.59 -3.92 -33.10
CA ASN A 192 32.22 -3.37 -31.79
C ASN A 192 32.93 -2.03 -31.45
N CYS A 193 33.72 -1.48 -32.38
CA CYS A 193 34.40 -0.18 -32.28
C CYS A 193 33.81 0.86 -33.25
N GLY A 194 32.58 0.65 -33.72
CA GLY A 194 31.89 1.52 -34.67
C GLY A 194 31.65 2.93 -34.14
N ASN A 195 31.61 3.91 -35.04
CA ASN A 195 31.15 5.25 -34.69
C ASN A 195 29.61 5.19 -34.63
N PRO A 196 28.95 5.59 -33.52
CA PRO A 196 27.49 5.57 -33.37
C PRO A 196 26.74 6.42 -34.42
N SER A 197 27.47 7.22 -35.21
CA SER A 197 26.93 7.96 -36.36
C SER A 197 26.64 7.10 -37.60
N TYR A 198 27.04 5.82 -37.63
CA TYR A 198 26.80 4.92 -38.77
C TYR A 198 26.02 3.69 -38.31
N PRO A 199 24.72 3.59 -38.63
CA PRO A 199 23.92 2.43 -38.27
C PRO A 199 24.39 1.19 -39.04
N ASP A 200 24.39 0.04 -38.37
CA ASP A 200 24.81 -1.24 -38.93
C ASP A 200 23.80 -1.72 -39.98
N PRO A 201 24.21 -1.98 -41.23
CA PRO A 201 23.31 -2.45 -42.27
C PRO A 201 23.17 -3.98 -42.24
N TYR A 202 21.99 -4.47 -41.84
CA TYR A 202 21.73 -5.90 -41.75
C TYR A 202 21.14 -6.50 -43.04
N TYR A 203 21.45 -7.77 -43.28
CA TYR A 203 20.73 -8.67 -44.17
C TYR A 203 19.66 -9.42 -43.36
N CYS A 204 18.40 -9.30 -43.74
CA CYS A 204 17.29 -9.85 -42.97
C CYS A 204 16.51 -10.92 -43.73
N PHE A 205 16.13 -11.95 -42.98
CA PHE A 205 15.51 -13.20 -43.41
C PHE A 205 14.34 -13.52 -42.50
N SER A 206 13.25 -14.08 -43.03
CA SER A 206 12.06 -14.34 -42.19
C SER A 206 12.16 -15.63 -41.37
N GLU A 207 13.12 -16.49 -41.68
CA GLU A 207 13.28 -17.82 -41.09
C GLU A 207 14.76 -18.14 -40.86
N ARG A 208 15.06 -18.86 -39.76
CA ARG A 208 16.40 -19.35 -39.44
C ARG A 208 16.29 -20.71 -38.77
N HIS A 209 16.87 -21.74 -39.41
CA HIS A 209 16.85 -23.12 -38.91
C HIS A 209 18.24 -23.55 -38.48
N TRP A 210 18.39 -24.13 -37.30
CA TRP A 210 19.68 -24.54 -36.78
C TRP A 210 20.20 -25.81 -37.47
N ASN A 211 21.41 -25.72 -38.01
CA ASN A 211 22.04 -26.81 -38.75
C ASN A 211 23.39 -27.28 -38.17
N GLY A 212 23.70 -26.86 -36.94
CA GLY A 212 24.97 -27.19 -36.28
C GLY A 212 26.10 -26.19 -36.53
N SER A 213 25.84 -25.06 -37.18
CA SER A 213 26.85 -24.04 -37.46
C SER A 213 26.31 -22.60 -37.38
N GLU A 214 27.16 -21.69 -36.90
CA GLU A 214 26.90 -20.26 -36.80
C GLU A 214 27.80 -19.47 -37.75
N PRO A 215 27.29 -18.48 -38.50
CA PRO A 215 28.12 -17.59 -39.29
C PRO A 215 28.99 -16.69 -38.40
N SER A 216 30.18 -16.36 -38.90
CA SER A 216 31.07 -15.39 -38.27
C SER A 216 31.82 -14.59 -39.34
N GLY A 217 31.97 -13.29 -39.11
CA GLY A 217 32.67 -12.35 -39.98
C GLY A 217 31.99 -12.11 -41.32
N ALA A 218 32.79 -11.74 -42.32
CA ALA A 218 32.27 -11.41 -43.64
C ALA A 218 31.61 -12.63 -44.34
N GLN A 219 30.28 -12.64 -44.38
CA GLN A 219 29.47 -13.66 -45.06
C GLN A 219 28.65 -13.04 -46.18
N ALA A 220 28.79 -13.57 -47.40
CA ALA A 220 27.88 -13.23 -48.48
C ALA A 220 26.47 -13.79 -48.21
N VAL A 221 25.42 -13.11 -48.69
CA VAL A 221 24.02 -13.56 -48.57
C VAL A 221 23.83 -15.01 -49.05
N ASN A 222 24.49 -15.41 -50.14
CA ASN A 222 24.43 -16.80 -50.61
C ASN A 222 25.03 -17.82 -49.61
N SER A 223 26.00 -17.42 -48.80
CA SER A 223 26.56 -18.26 -47.72
C SER A 223 25.52 -18.45 -46.62
N LEU A 224 24.87 -17.36 -46.18
CA LEU A 224 23.79 -17.38 -45.20
C LEU A 224 22.64 -18.29 -45.63
N LEU A 225 22.22 -18.19 -46.91
CA LEU A 225 21.14 -19.02 -47.47
C LEU A 225 21.48 -20.51 -47.56
N ASN A 226 22.68 -20.86 -48.06
CA ASN A 226 22.99 -22.25 -48.42
C ASN A 226 23.76 -23.02 -47.33
N THR A 227 24.48 -22.32 -46.45
CA THR A 227 25.39 -22.93 -45.48
C THR A 227 24.87 -22.79 -44.06
N TYR A 228 24.19 -21.69 -43.74
CA TYR A 228 23.71 -21.39 -42.39
C TYR A 228 22.18 -21.38 -42.31
N GLU A 229 21.47 -21.86 -43.33
CA GLU A 229 20.01 -22.05 -43.31
C GLU A 229 19.22 -20.81 -42.84
N TYR A 230 19.66 -19.62 -43.27
CA TYR A 230 18.79 -18.45 -43.31
C TYR A 230 17.86 -18.60 -44.50
N VAL A 231 16.56 -18.46 -44.30
CA VAL A 231 15.55 -18.75 -45.32
C VAL A 231 14.70 -17.51 -45.58
N SER A 232 14.20 -17.37 -46.80
CA SER A 232 13.28 -16.29 -47.18
C SER A 232 13.86 -14.88 -46.96
N TYR A 233 14.96 -14.59 -47.67
CA TYR A 233 15.58 -13.25 -47.70
C TYR A 233 14.60 -12.19 -48.18
N PHE A 234 14.39 -11.14 -47.38
CA PHE A 234 13.43 -10.08 -47.72
C PHE A 234 14.05 -8.67 -47.77
N GLY A 235 15.30 -8.49 -47.32
CA GLY A 235 15.98 -7.21 -47.56
C GLY A 235 17.41 -7.11 -47.04
N SER A 236 18.07 -6.05 -47.49
CA SER A 236 19.43 -5.64 -47.14
C SER A 236 19.44 -4.17 -46.76
N TRP A 237 20.47 -3.75 -46.02
CA TRP A 237 20.67 -2.36 -45.59
C TRP A 237 19.57 -1.87 -44.64
N TRP A 238 18.99 -2.80 -43.89
CA TRP A 238 18.15 -2.45 -42.77
C TRP A 238 19.05 -1.90 -41.67
N CYS A 239 18.85 -0.63 -41.37
CA CYS A 239 19.62 0.12 -40.40
C CYS A 239 18.70 0.38 -39.21
N PHE A 240 19.07 -0.13 -38.05
CA PHE A 240 18.37 0.14 -36.80
C PHE A 240 19.10 1.23 -36.04
N GLY A 241 18.35 2.10 -35.37
CA GLY A 241 18.90 3.11 -34.47
C GLY A 241 18.57 2.75 -33.03
N PRO A 242 19.51 2.87 -32.09
CA PRO A 242 19.22 2.71 -30.66
C PRO A 242 18.21 3.76 -30.20
N THR A 243 17.30 3.32 -29.35
CA THR A 243 16.35 4.14 -28.57
C THR A 243 17.05 4.73 -27.34
N ASP A 244 16.37 5.63 -26.63
CA ASP A 244 16.89 6.19 -25.38
C ASP A 244 17.06 5.10 -24.30
N GLU A 245 16.19 4.09 -24.30
CA GLU A 245 16.29 2.89 -23.45
C GLU A 245 17.50 2.04 -23.83
N ASP A 246 17.80 1.88 -25.12
CA ASP A 246 19.02 1.19 -25.58
C ASP A 246 20.27 1.88 -25.06
N TYR A 247 20.35 3.21 -25.19
CA TYR A 247 21.47 3.99 -24.66
C TYR A 247 21.56 3.89 -23.13
N ALA A 248 20.44 3.93 -22.42
CA ALA A 248 20.39 3.78 -20.97
C ALA A 248 20.85 2.38 -20.51
N ALA A 249 20.52 1.34 -21.28
CA ALA A 249 21.00 -0.02 -21.10
C ALA A 249 22.45 -0.22 -21.57
N GLY A 250 23.08 0.83 -22.11
CA GLY A 250 24.48 0.84 -22.54
C GLY A 250 24.71 0.26 -23.94
N PHE A 251 23.65 0.03 -24.73
CA PHE A 251 23.69 -0.49 -26.09
C PHE A 251 23.71 0.65 -27.11
N ASP A 252 24.80 0.71 -27.89
CA ASP A 252 25.02 1.62 -29.03
C ASP A 252 24.98 0.89 -30.37
N HIS A 253 25.02 -0.46 -30.32
CA HIS A 253 25.00 -1.38 -31.44
C HIS A 253 24.25 -2.66 -31.03
N PHE A 254 23.67 -3.37 -32.00
CA PHE A 254 22.80 -4.54 -31.76
C PHE A 254 23.50 -5.90 -31.97
N GLY A 255 24.80 -5.91 -32.26
CA GLY A 255 25.62 -7.11 -32.44
C GLY A 255 25.76 -7.57 -33.89
N GLU A 256 26.55 -8.62 -34.13
CA GLU A 256 26.70 -9.21 -35.48
C GLU A 256 25.40 -9.86 -35.97
N GLN A 257 24.60 -10.35 -35.02
CA GLN A 257 23.31 -10.98 -35.26
C GLN A 257 22.27 -10.35 -34.35
N MET A 258 21.11 -10.08 -34.93
CA MET A 258 19.93 -9.65 -34.19
C MET A 258 18.69 -10.33 -34.75
N SER A 259 17.64 -10.42 -33.96
CA SER A 259 16.37 -11.02 -34.38
C SER A 259 15.22 -10.26 -33.77
N TRP A 260 14.04 -10.32 -34.37
CA TRP A 260 12.82 -9.90 -33.70
C TRP A 260 11.69 -10.88 -33.95
N VAL A 261 10.73 -10.89 -33.02
CA VAL A 261 9.53 -11.70 -33.09
C VAL A 261 8.31 -10.83 -32.85
N HIS A 262 7.30 -10.93 -33.71
CA HIS A 262 6.03 -10.21 -33.52
C HIS A 262 5.31 -10.70 -32.27
N VAL A 263 4.89 -9.75 -31.43
CA VAL A 263 4.21 -10.02 -30.16
C VAL A 263 2.72 -9.74 -30.32
N GLY A 264 2.36 -8.53 -30.74
CA GLY A 264 0.96 -8.14 -30.83
C GLY A 264 0.74 -6.64 -31.08
N PRO A 265 -0.52 -6.19 -31.04
CA PRO A 265 -0.85 -4.78 -31.12
C PRO A 265 -0.43 -4.02 -29.85
N THR A 266 -0.12 -2.74 -29.98
CA THR A 266 0.09 -1.83 -28.84
C THR A 266 -0.35 -0.41 -29.16
N TRP A 267 -0.48 0.43 -28.13
CA TRP A 267 -0.54 1.87 -28.27
C TRP A 267 0.88 2.43 -28.24
N PHE A 268 1.16 3.44 -29.05
CA PHE A 268 2.49 4.02 -29.12
C PHE A 268 2.43 5.53 -29.25
N SER A 269 3.35 6.19 -28.54
CA SER A 269 3.74 7.57 -28.76
C SER A 269 5.21 7.74 -28.42
N ASN A 270 5.92 8.51 -29.24
CA ASN A 270 7.34 8.85 -29.00
C ASN A 270 7.51 10.28 -28.49
N THR A 271 6.45 10.88 -27.95
CA THR A 271 6.43 12.25 -27.43
C THR A 271 5.55 12.31 -26.19
N SER A 272 5.99 13.09 -25.20
CA SER A 272 5.18 13.40 -24.01
C SER A 272 5.15 14.91 -23.80
N HIS A 273 4.04 15.45 -23.27
CA HIS A 273 3.93 16.88 -22.92
C HIS A 273 4.73 17.28 -21.69
N GLY A 274 5.27 16.29 -20.97
CA GLY A 274 5.98 16.53 -19.72
C GLY A 274 5.04 16.68 -18.52
N LYS A 275 3.75 16.34 -18.62
CA LYS A 275 2.74 16.57 -17.56
C LYS A 275 1.95 15.30 -17.23
N GLY A 276 1.15 15.36 -16.17
CA GLY A 276 0.20 14.30 -15.80
C GLY A 276 -1.22 14.59 -16.24
N TYR A 277 -2.03 13.53 -16.41
CA TYR A 277 -3.46 13.61 -16.65
C TYR A 277 -4.23 12.91 -15.52
N LEU A 278 -5.18 13.62 -14.90
CA LEU A 278 -6.07 13.07 -13.89
C LEU A 278 -7.19 12.28 -14.57
N HIS A 279 -7.12 10.96 -14.47
CA HIS A 279 -8.09 10.06 -15.10
C HIS A 279 -9.33 9.84 -14.25
N VAL A 280 -9.14 9.65 -12.95
CA VAL A 280 -10.22 9.47 -11.99
C VAL A 280 -9.90 10.36 -10.78
N PRO A 281 -10.71 11.40 -10.50
CA PRO A 281 -10.47 12.25 -9.34
C PRO A 281 -10.61 11.46 -8.03
N ILE A 282 -9.99 11.92 -6.96
CA ILE A 282 -10.24 11.37 -5.63
C ILE A 282 -11.67 11.72 -5.22
N ASP A 283 -12.43 10.69 -4.88
CA ASP A 283 -13.80 10.80 -4.37
C ASP A 283 -14.06 9.68 -3.36
N ASP A 284 -15.19 9.75 -2.68
CA ASP A 284 -15.67 8.70 -1.79
C ASP A 284 -15.78 7.38 -2.56
N SER A 285 -15.31 6.30 -1.93
CA SER A 285 -15.25 4.93 -2.47
C SER A 285 -16.64 4.27 -2.63
N THR A 286 -17.55 4.94 -3.34
CA THR A 286 -18.87 4.44 -3.74
C THR A 286 -18.73 3.37 -4.84
N GLU A 287 -19.75 2.53 -5.02
CA GLU A 287 -19.74 1.47 -6.05
C GLU A 287 -19.47 2.03 -7.46
N ALA A 288 -20.06 3.18 -7.80
CA ALA A 288 -19.83 3.86 -9.07
C ALA A 288 -18.38 4.35 -9.22
N HIS A 289 -17.80 4.90 -8.15
CA HIS A 289 -16.42 5.39 -8.15
C HIS A 289 -15.41 4.25 -8.30
N ILE A 290 -15.62 3.16 -7.56
CA ILE A 290 -14.79 1.96 -7.67
C ILE A 290 -14.90 1.34 -9.07
N THR A 291 -16.10 1.31 -9.66
CA THR A 291 -16.30 0.83 -11.04
C THR A 291 -15.51 1.68 -12.04
N ALA A 292 -15.47 3.01 -11.87
CA ALA A 292 -14.68 3.89 -12.74
C ALA A 292 -13.16 3.62 -12.64
N LEU A 293 -12.66 3.33 -11.43
CA LEU A 293 -11.27 2.90 -11.21
C LEU A 293 -11.00 1.53 -11.84
N GLU A 294 -11.90 0.57 -11.69
CA GLU A 294 -11.83 -0.77 -12.28
C GLU A 294 -11.81 -0.74 -13.81
N GLU A 295 -12.69 0.05 -14.42
CA GLU A 295 -12.74 0.22 -15.87
C GLU A 295 -11.47 0.89 -16.40
N LYS A 296 -10.92 1.87 -15.67
CA LYS A 296 -9.71 2.57 -16.09
C LYS A 296 -8.44 1.73 -15.92
N LEU A 297 -8.34 0.93 -14.85
CA LEU A 297 -7.23 0.01 -14.61
C LEU A 297 -7.47 -1.38 -15.24
N GLY A 298 -8.48 -1.52 -16.09
CA GLY A 298 -8.74 -2.75 -16.82
C GLY A 298 -7.62 -3.11 -17.80
N THR A 299 -7.68 -4.33 -18.35
CA THR A 299 -6.71 -4.81 -19.33
C THR A 299 -6.75 -3.99 -20.61
N SER A 300 -5.58 -3.67 -21.18
CA SER A 300 -5.48 -2.81 -22.36
C SER A 300 -6.34 -3.30 -23.54
N ASN A 301 -7.01 -2.34 -24.20
CA ASN A 301 -7.85 -2.56 -25.37
C ASN A 301 -7.30 -1.77 -26.56
N PHE A 302 -7.10 -2.46 -27.69
CA PHE A 302 -6.47 -1.90 -28.90
C PHE A 302 -7.48 -1.65 -30.03
N SER A 303 -8.79 -1.68 -29.76
CA SER A 303 -9.79 -1.25 -30.73
C SER A 303 -9.65 0.25 -30.99
N THR A 304 -9.87 0.65 -32.24
CA THR A 304 -9.98 2.07 -32.61
C THR A 304 -11.44 2.53 -32.66
N ASN A 305 -12.39 1.66 -32.30
CA ASN A 305 -13.80 1.96 -32.29
C ASN A 305 -14.27 2.21 -30.84
N PRO A 306 -14.76 3.42 -30.51
CA PRO A 306 -15.19 3.75 -29.16
C PRO A 306 -16.19 2.75 -28.56
N SER A 307 -17.09 2.17 -29.35
CA SER A 307 -18.11 1.24 -28.83
C SER A 307 -17.55 -0.06 -28.23
N ASP A 308 -16.29 -0.37 -28.52
CA ASP A 308 -15.64 -1.56 -28.01
C ASP A 308 -14.95 -1.32 -26.65
N HIS A 309 -15.04 -0.08 -26.14
CA HIS A 309 -14.45 0.37 -24.89
C HIS A 309 -15.52 0.65 -23.82
N PRO A 310 -15.20 0.49 -22.52
CA PRO A 310 -16.06 0.95 -21.44
C PRO A 310 -16.47 2.41 -21.62
N ASN A 311 -17.74 2.72 -21.33
CA ASN A 311 -18.34 4.05 -21.47
C ASN A 311 -18.25 4.70 -22.87
N ASN A 312 -17.91 3.92 -23.91
CA ASN A 312 -17.55 4.43 -25.23
C ASN A 312 -16.37 5.41 -25.21
N ASP A 313 -15.47 5.27 -24.23
CA ASP A 313 -14.27 6.09 -24.10
C ASP A 313 -13.04 5.33 -24.60
N LEU A 314 -12.48 5.83 -25.71
CA LEU A 314 -11.30 5.28 -26.35
C LEU A 314 -10.08 5.22 -25.40
N ASP A 315 -10.00 6.12 -24.43
CA ASP A 315 -8.89 6.19 -23.47
C ASP A 315 -9.11 5.30 -22.25
N THR A 316 -10.20 4.52 -22.22
CA THR A 316 -10.52 3.56 -21.16
C THR A 316 -10.57 2.15 -21.76
N PRO A 317 -9.81 1.16 -21.26
CA PRO A 317 -8.86 1.23 -20.14
C PRO A 317 -7.61 2.05 -20.46
N LEU A 318 -6.80 2.34 -19.44
CA LEU A 318 -5.58 3.13 -19.54
C LEU A 318 -4.71 2.60 -20.68
N ARG A 319 -4.22 3.52 -21.51
CA ARG A 319 -3.31 3.20 -22.62
C ARG A 319 -1.89 3.36 -22.15
N ASN A 320 -1.01 2.49 -22.62
CA ASN A 320 0.43 2.68 -22.45
C ASN A 320 0.97 3.34 -23.71
N ALA A 321 1.45 4.57 -23.57
CA ALA A 321 2.04 5.32 -24.68
C ALA A 321 2.80 6.52 -24.13
N GLY A 322 3.99 6.73 -24.66
CA GLY A 322 4.80 7.92 -24.38
C GLY A 322 6.06 7.60 -23.58
N LEU A 323 6.73 8.68 -23.20
CA LEU A 323 7.93 8.73 -22.36
C LEU A 323 7.52 8.93 -20.88
N THR A 324 8.48 9.07 -19.98
CA THR A 324 8.32 8.99 -18.52
C THR A 324 8.51 10.38 -17.84
N PRO A 325 7.50 11.28 -17.83
CA PRO A 325 7.58 12.64 -17.30
C PRO A 325 7.33 12.74 -15.79
N LEU A 326 8.11 12.03 -14.96
CA LEU A 326 7.83 11.93 -13.52
C LEU A 326 7.66 13.30 -12.83
N ALA A 327 8.59 14.23 -13.05
CA ALA A 327 8.58 15.52 -12.37
C ALA A 327 7.32 16.34 -12.67
N GLY A 328 6.94 16.44 -13.94
CA GLY A 328 5.76 17.21 -14.31
C GLY A 328 4.43 16.50 -14.04
N THR A 329 4.41 15.17 -13.92
CA THR A 329 3.23 14.46 -13.41
C THR A 329 3.03 14.72 -11.91
N VAL A 330 4.11 14.75 -11.12
CA VAL A 330 4.07 15.15 -9.71
C VAL A 330 3.64 16.62 -9.56
N GLU A 331 4.08 17.50 -10.46
CA GLU A 331 3.59 18.87 -10.53
C GLU A 331 2.07 18.91 -10.80
N SER A 332 1.56 18.15 -11.78
CA SER A 332 0.11 18.06 -12.04
C SER A 332 -0.65 17.54 -10.82
N ALA A 333 -0.11 16.58 -10.07
CA ALA A 333 -0.70 16.12 -8.81
C ALA A 333 -0.77 17.26 -7.77
N ARG A 334 0.28 18.08 -7.64
CA ARG A 334 0.25 19.27 -6.77
C ARG A 334 -0.83 20.25 -7.21
N LEU A 335 -0.88 20.58 -8.50
CA LEU A 335 -1.89 21.50 -9.06
C LEU A 335 -3.32 20.99 -8.86
N TYR A 336 -3.52 19.66 -8.87
CA TYR A 336 -4.82 19.04 -8.57
C TYR A 336 -5.26 19.32 -7.13
N PHE A 337 -4.40 19.08 -6.14
CA PHE A 337 -4.73 19.40 -4.74
C PHE A 337 -4.93 20.91 -4.51
N GLN A 338 -4.20 21.76 -5.23
CA GLN A 338 -4.34 23.22 -5.21
C GLN A 338 -5.61 23.73 -5.92
N HIS A 339 -6.37 22.86 -6.60
CA HIS A 339 -7.53 23.23 -7.42
C HIS A 339 -7.16 24.20 -8.58
N VAL A 340 -5.96 24.07 -9.14
CA VAL A 340 -5.52 24.87 -10.31
C VAL A 340 -5.08 23.99 -11.48
N LEU A 341 -5.34 22.68 -11.42
CA LEU A 341 -5.09 21.77 -12.52
C LEU A 341 -5.93 22.19 -13.74
N PRO A 342 -5.33 22.39 -14.92
CA PRO A 342 -6.06 22.72 -16.13
C PRO A 342 -7.07 21.64 -16.55
N ALA A 343 -8.20 22.04 -17.14
CA ALA A 343 -9.26 21.12 -17.56
C ALA A 343 -8.81 20.14 -18.67
N ASP A 344 -7.84 20.52 -19.50
CA ASP A 344 -7.21 19.66 -20.50
C ASP A 344 -6.30 18.57 -19.90
N GLN A 345 -5.92 18.70 -18.61
CA GLN A 345 -5.23 17.67 -17.83
C GLN A 345 -6.17 16.86 -16.92
N GLY A 346 -7.48 16.94 -17.14
CA GLY A 346 -8.48 16.30 -16.28
C GLY A 346 -8.78 17.08 -15.00
N GLY A 347 -8.40 18.36 -14.94
CA GLY A 347 -8.69 19.25 -13.81
C GLY A 347 -10.18 19.32 -13.47
N VAL A 348 -10.48 19.29 -12.17
CA VAL A 348 -11.85 19.33 -11.62
C VAL A 348 -12.16 20.66 -10.94
N GLU A 349 -13.45 20.93 -10.78
CA GLU A 349 -13.96 22.18 -10.20
C GLU A 349 -13.77 22.30 -8.67
N PHE A 350 -13.32 21.25 -7.97
CA PHE A 350 -13.14 21.26 -6.52
C PHE A 350 -11.87 20.50 -6.11
N THR A 351 -11.22 20.94 -5.02
CA THR A 351 -10.13 20.17 -4.39
C THR A 351 -10.70 18.91 -3.71
N PRO A 352 -9.98 17.78 -3.71
CA PRO A 352 -10.40 16.59 -2.96
C PRO A 352 -10.29 16.75 -1.44
N VAL A 353 -9.64 17.81 -0.97
CA VAL A 353 -9.45 18.06 0.47
C VAL A 353 -10.69 18.75 1.04
N GLN A 354 -11.37 18.07 1.95
CA GLN A 354 -12.60 18.54 2.57
C GLN A 354 -12.40 19.09 3.99
N TYR A 355 -11.34 18.63 4.69
CA TYR A 355 -11.10 18.99 6.10
C TYR A 355 -9.63 19.34 6.36
N GLN A 356 -9.37 20.29 7.26
CA GLN A 356 -8.02 20.73 7.64
C GLN A 356 -7.16 19.60 8.22
N CYS A 357 -7.77 18.63 8.91
CA CYS A 357 -7.09 17.48 9.48
C CYS A 357 -6.97 16.28 8.52
N GLN A 358 -7.53 16.38 7.31
CA GLN A 358 -7.49 15.30 6.33
C GLN A 358 -6.05 15.04 5.88
N LYS A 359 -5.64 13.79 5.92
CA LYS A 359 -4.33 13.36 5.43
C LYS A 359 -4.43 12.99 3.94
N ASN A 360 -3.49 13.50 3.15
CA ASN A 360 -3.43 13.29 1.72
C ASN A 360 -2.10 12.62 1.38
N PHE A 361 -2.14 11.61 0.52
CA PHE A 361 -0.98 10.83 0.12
C PHE A 361 -0.94 10.67 -1.40
N VAL A 362 0.27 10.59 -1.94
CA VAL A 362 0.53 10.24 -3.33
C VAL A 362 1.30 8.91 -3.34
N VAL A 363 0.89 7.96 -4.17
CA VAL A 363 1.62 6.71 -4.39
C VAL A 363 2.07 6.70 -5.85
N LEU A 364 3.36 6.93 -6.08
CA LEU A 364 3.99 6.92 -7.39
C LEU A 364 4.49 5.51 -7.71
N VAL A 365 3.91 4.88 -8.73
CA VAL A 365 4.30 3.56 -9.23
C VAL A 365 4.93 3.73 -10.60
N THR A 366 6.23 3.47 -10.70
CA THR A 366 7.00 3.58 -11.95
C THR A 366 7.91 2.39 -12.15
N ASP A 367 8.12 2.01 -13.41
CA ASP A 367 9.08 0.97 -13.79
C ASP A 367 10.44 1.52 -14.21
N GLY A 368 10.61 2.85 -14.15
CA GLY A 368 11.70 3.55 -14.80
C GLY A 368 12.20 4.77 -14.07
N LEU A 369 13.26 5.34 -14.63
CA LEU A 369 13.76 6.67 -14.30
C LEU A 369 13.17 7.70 -15.28
N PRO A 370 13.17 9.00 -14.94
CA PRO A 370 12.59 10.00 -15.82
C PRO A 370 13.38 10.09 -17.14
N SER A 371 12.67 10.10 -18.27
CA SER A 371 13.25 10.23 -19.62
C SER A 371 12.96 11.59 -20.27
N VAL A 372 12.00 12.35 -19.73
CA VAL A 372 11.67 13.70 -20.17
C VAL A 372 11.48 14.65 -18.99
N ASP A 373 11.79 15.93 -19.21
CA ASP A 373 11.52 17.00 -18.26
C ASP A 373 10.03 17.38 -18.21
N LYS A 374 9.67 18.30 -17.32
CA LYS A 374 8.29 18.79 -17.18
C LYS A 374 7.75 19.60 -18.36
N HIS A 375 8.56 19.81 -19.40
CA HIS A 375 8.24 20.51 -20.64
C HIS A 375 8.21 19.55 -21.85
N GLY A 376 8.43 18.25 -21.62
CA GLY A 376 8.43 17.23 -22.67
C GLY A 376 9.74 17.13 -23.46
N GLN A 377 10.84 17.68 -22.93
CA GLN A 377 12.15 17.57 -23.56
C GLN A 377 12.88 16.33 -23.04
N THR A 378 13.38 15.49 -23.94
CA THR A 378 14.20 14.32 -23.59
C THR A 378 15.48 14.75 -22.88
N GLY A 379 15.80 14.07 -21.80
CA GLY A 379 17.00 14.32 -21.00
C GLY A 379 17.53 13.04 -20.37
N ASP A 380 18.79 13.09 -19.96
CA ASP A 380 19.39 12.01 -19.17
C ASP A 380 18.78 11.97 -17.77
N ALA A 381 18.54 10.76 -17.25
CA ALA A 381 17.89 10.57 -15.96
C ALA A 381 18.58 11.32 -14.81
N ASP A 382 19.92 11.39 -14.80
CA ASP A 382 20.66 12.09 -13.72
C ASP A 382 20.49 13.61 -13.77
N ALA A 383 20.18 14.16 -14.95
CA ALA A 383 19.85 15.57 -15.10
C ALA A 383 18.39 15.88 -14.69
N LEU A 384 17.50 14.89 -14.77
CA LEU A 384 16.05 15.05 -14.55
C LEU A 384 15.61 14.75 -13.12
N LEU A 385 16.31 13.85 -12.41
CA LEU A 385 16.00 13.47 -11.03
C LEU A 385 15.94 14.65 -10.03
N PRO A 386 16.85 15.65 -10.08
CA PRO A 386 16.76 16.80 -9.17
C PRO A 386 15.48 17.62 -9.33
N GLU A 387 14.91 17.67 -10.53
CA GLU A 387 13.64 18.37 -10.76
C GLU A 387 12.47 17.61 -10.09
N LEU A 388 12.47 16.28 -10.19
CA LEU A 388 11.50 15.41 -9.52
C LEU A 388 11.58 15.56 -7.99
N GLU A 389 12.79 15.57 -7.43
CA GLU A 389 13.00 15.74 -5.98
C GLU A 389 12.37 17.07 -5.50
N ASN A 390 12.60 18.15 -6.24
CA ASN A 390 12.04 19.45 -5.92
C ASN A 390 10.50 19.47 -5.97
N GLU A 391 9.87 18.87 -7.00
CA GLU A 391 8.39 18.82 -7.07
C GLU A 391 7.77 17.97 -5.95
N VAL A 392 8.43 16.87 -5.57
CA VAL A 392 8.01 16.06 -4.41
C VAL A 392 8.15 16.84 -3.10
N GLN A 393 9.19 17.66 -2.93
CA GLN A 393 9.31 18.55 -1.76
C GLN A 393 8.22 19.64 -1.76
N LEU A 394 7.86 20.19 -2.92
CA LEU A 394 6.78 21.17 -3.03
C LEU A 394 5.41 20.58 -2.67
N LEU A 395 5.17 19.29 -2.93
CA LEU A 395 3.95 18.60 -2.47
C LEU A 395 3.78 18.62 -0.95
N ARG A 396 4.89 18.56 -0.19
CA ARG A 396 4.90 18.59 1.29
C ARG A 396 4.40 19.90 1.90
N SER A 397 4.26 20.96 1.10
CA SER A 397 3.81 22.28 1.53
C SER A 397 2.80 22.85 0.54
N THR A 398 1.77 22.06 0.21
CA THR A 398 0.78 22.43 -0.80
C THR A 398 -0.29 23.36 -0.22
N ASP A 399 -0.40 24.57 -0.77
CA ASP A 399 -1.48 25.52 -0.44
C ASP A 399 -2.80 25.09 -1.07
N VAL A 400 -3.77 24.68 -0.26
CA VAL A 400 -5.09 24.25 -0.75
C VAL A 400 -6.09 25.39 -0.63
N PHE A 401 -6.82 25.68 -1.71
CA PHE A 401 -7.85 26.71 -1.71
C PHE A 401 -8.92 26.45 -0.64
N GLY A 402 -9.18 27.45 0.21
CA GLY A 402 -10.17 27.35 1.29
C GLY A 402 -9.60 27.02 2.67
N PHE A 403 -8.28 26.81 2.78
CA PHE A 403 -7.59 26.54 4.03
C PHE A 403 -6.45 27.54 4.27
N ASP A 404 -6.18 27.85 5.54
CA ASP A 404 -5.19 28.85 5.93
C ASP A 404 -3.76 28.27 6.05
N ASP A 405 -3.64 26.97 6.35
CA ASP A 405 -2.36 26.28 6.52
C ASP A 405 -2.06 25.33 5.35
N PRO A 406 -0.79 25.22 4.91
CA PRO A 406 -0.40 24.30 3.85
C PRO A 406 -0.56 22.84 4.30
N PHE A 407 -0.89 21.97 3.34
CA PHE A 407 -1.02 20.54 3.58
C PHE A 407 0.30 19.81 3.29
N ASP A 408 0.65 18.91 4.22
CA ASP A 408 1.72 17.94 4.04
C ASP A 408 1.20 16.74 3.24
N ILE A 409 1.43 16.75 1.92
CA ILE A 409 1.07 15.65 1.02
C ILE A 409 2.31 14.77 0.83
N GLN A 410 2.29 13.59 1.45
CA GLN A 410 3.44 12.67 1.45
C GLN A 410 3.44 11.77 0.21
N THR A 411 4.61 11.54 -0.37
CA THR A 411 4.77 10.74 -1.60
C THR A 411 5.49 9.44 -1.32
N PHE A 412 4.82 8.31 -1.57
CA PHE A 412 5.41 6.98 -1.57
C PHE A 412 5.91 6.67 -2.98
N VAL A 413 7.18 6.29 -3.11
CA VAL A 413 7.78 5.92 -4.39
C VAL A 413 7.94 4.41 -4.47
N VAL A 414 7.38 3.82 -5.52
CA VAL A 414 7.42 2.39 -5.82
C VAL A 414 8.10 2.18 -7.16
N GLY A 415 9.31 1.63 -7.12
CA GLY A 415 10.06 1.19 -8.29
C GLY A 415 9.75 -0.26 -8.62
N PHE A 416 9.21 -0.52 -9.81
CA PHE A 416 8.78 -1.85 -10.23
C PHE A 416 9.67 -2.39 -11.36
N ALA A 417 10.11 -3.65 -11.26
CA ALA A 417 11.00 -4.29 -12.22
C ALA A 417 12.32 -3.52 -12.51
N LEU A 418 12.76 -2.66 -11.58
CA LEU A 418 14.00 -1.92 -11.69
C LEU A 418 15.21 -2.74 -11.21
N PRO A 419 16.36 -2.66 -11.91
CA PRO A 419 17.64 -3.14 -11.38
C PRO A 419 17.95 -2.50 -10.01
N PRO A 420 18.48 -3.26 -9.04
CA PRO A 420 18.76 -2.74 -7.69
C PRO A 420 19.65 -1.49 -7.66
N GLU A 421 20.56 -1.34 -8.63
CA GLU A 421 21.47 -0.19 -8.73
C GLU A 421 20.71 1.10 -9.07
N LEU A 422 19.66 1.03 -9.89
CA LEU A 422 18.81 2.17 -10.24
C LEU A 422 17.81 2.52 -9.14
N GLY A 423 17.40 1.52 -8.35
CA GLY A 423 16.50 1.72 -7.21
C GLY A 423 17.05 2.70 -6.17
N SER A 424 18.37 2.72 -5.96
CA SER A 424 19.02 3.66 -5.05
C SER A 424 18.83 5.14 -5.42
N LYS A 425 18.56 5.44 -6.70
CA LYS A 425 18.29 6.82 -7.15
C LYS A 425 16.88 7.29 -6.78
N LEU A 426 15.96 6.35 -6.51
CA LEU A 426 14.60 6.66 -6.07
C LEU A 426 14.53 6.87 -4.55
N ASP A 427 15.53 6.41 -3.81
CA ASP A 427 15.61 6.56 -2.35
C ASP A 427 15.60 8.04 -1.94
N ASP A 428 16.39 8.88 -2.61
CA ASP A 428 16.44 10.32 -2.36
C ASP A 428 15.06 10.99 -2.59
N ILE A 429 14.30 10.50 -3.58
CA ILE A 429 12.94 10.98 -3.87
C ILE A 429 11.96 10.55 -2.79
N ALA A 430 12.06 9.31 -2.29
CA ALA A 430 11.22 8.83 -1.19
C ALA A 430 11.48 9.62 0.12
N VAL A 431 12.76 9.94 0.39
CA VAL A 431 13.16 10.80 1.52
C VAL A 431 12.57 12.19 1.39
N ALA A 432 12.70 12.82 0.22
CA ALA A 432 12.06 14.10 -0.09
C ALA A 432 10.53 14.05 0.11
N GLY A 433 9.90 12.93 -0.26
CA GLY A 433 8.47 12.66 -0.13
C GLY A 433 7.97 12.42 1.29
N GLY A 434 8.84 12.27 2.28
CA GLY A 434 8.47 12.18 3.70
C GLY A 434 7.89 10.83 4.15
N THR A 435 8.04 9.78 3.36
CA THR A 435 7.45 8.46 3.61
C THR A 435 8.39 7.51 4.38
N ASP A 436 9.14 8.11 5.30
CA ASP A 436 10.23 7.53 6.08
C ASP A 436 9.87 6.23 6.83
N VAL A 437 10.60 5.15 6.51
CA VAL A 437 10.84 4.03 7.43
C VAL A 437 12.34 3.73 7.56
N ASP A 438 13.15 3.89 6.51
CA ASP A 438 14.62 3.75 6.56
C ASP A 438 15.34 4.49 5.38
N GLY A 439 14.67 5.48 4.77
CA GLY A 439 15.24 6.23 3.63
C GLY A 439 15.36 5.47 2.31
N HIS A 440 14.50 4.48 2.04
CA HIS A 440 14.50 3.73 0.77
C HIS A 440 13.16 3.78 0.05
N ALA A 441 13.19 3.88 -1.28
CA ALA A 441 12.06 3.64 -2.14
C ALA A 441 11.65 2.16 -2.07
N TYR A 442 10.37 1.89 -2.28
CA TYR A 442 9.90 0.52 -2.29
C TYR A 442 10.23 -0.12 -3.65
N LEU A 443 11.01 -1.19 -3.64
CA LEU A 443 11.36 -1.93 -4.86
C LEU A 443 10.61 -3.26 -4.93
N ALA A 444 10.10 -3.60 -6.10
CA ALA A 444 9.46 -4.89 -6.36
C ALA A 444 9.95 -5.47 -7.68
N GLY A 445 10.47 -6.71 -7.65
CA GLY A 445 10.94 -7.41 -8.85
C GLY A 445 9.90 -8.31 -9.51
N ASN A 446 8.76 -8.55 -8.84
CA ASN A 446 7.69 -9.42 -9.34
C ASN A 446 6.32 -9.02 -8.76
N ALA A 447 5.26 -9.64 -9.30
CA ALA A 447 3.87 -9.35 -8.93
C ALA A 447 3.57 -9.57 -7.44
N ASP A 448 4.12 -10.62 -6.83
CA ASP A 448 3.87 -10.94 -5.42
C ASP A 448 4.57 -9.94 -4.48
N GLU A 449 5.77 -9.50 -4.85
CA GLU A 449 6.50 -8.44 -4.14
C GLU A 449 5.79 -7.11 -4.26
N LEU A 450 5.31 -6.73 -5.44
CA LEU A 450 4.59 -5.48 -5.66
C LEU A 450 3.31 -5.43 -4.80
N ALA A 451 2.56 -6.53 -4.76
CA ALA A 451 1.37 -6.63 -3.92
C ALA A 451 1.69 -6.49 -2.42
N LYS A 452 2.83 -7.03 -1.95
CA LYS A 452 3.26 -6.91 -0.54
C LYS A 452 3.75 -5.50 -0.20
N VAL A 453 4.52 -4.89 -1.11
CA VAL A 453 5.02 -3.52 -1.01
C VAL A 453 3.86 -2.56 -0.84
N LEU A 454 2.90 -2.63 -1.77
CA LEU A 454 1.76 -1.74 -1.72
C LEU A 454 0.89 -2.00 -0.48
N GLN A 455 0.67 -3.26 -0.09
CA GLN A 455 -0.03 -3.55 1.18
C GLN A 455 0.67 -2.91 2.39
N SER A 456 2.00 -2.89 2.41
CA SER A 456 2.79 -2.27 3.49
C SER A 456 2.63 -0.76 3.50
N ILE A 457 2.68 -0.11 2.33
CA ILE A 457 2.43 1.34 2.18
C ILE A 457 1.05 1.71 2.72
N PHE A 458 0.01 0.96 2.35
CA PHE A 458 -1.36 1.26 2.81
C PHE A 458 -1.55 1.02 4.32
N LEU A 459 -0.90 0.00 4.90
CA LEU A 459 -0.87 -0.17 6.36
C LEU A 459 -0.15 0.98 7.05
N GLU A 460 0.93 1.47 6.45
CA GLU A 460 1.66 2.63 6.95
C GLU A 460 0.82 3.90 6.89
N ILE A 461 0.10 4.15 5.79
CA ILE A 461 -0.88 5.23 5.65
C ILE A 461 -1.91 5.15 6.78
N LEU A 462 -2.50 3.96 6.99
CA LEU A 462 -3.47 3.75 8.07
C LEU A 462 -2.88 4.03 9.46
N ASN A 463 -1.63 3.62 9.71
CA ASN A 463 -0.94 3.91 10.98
C ASN A 463 -0.67 5.41 11.16
N ARG A 464 -0.26 6.11 10.09
CA ARG A 464 -0.04 7.56 10.10
C ARG A 464 -1.34 8.32 10.35
N VAL A 465 -2.46 7.88 9.79
CA VAL A 465 -3.79 8.43 10.05
C VAL A 465 -4.26 8.13 11.48
N SER A 466 -3.98 6.92 11.99
CA SER A 466 -4.35 6.49 13.34
C SER A 466 -3.54 7.18 14.44
N SER A 467 -2.39 7.78 14.12
CA SER A 467 -1.50 8.46 15.08
C SER A 467 -2.12 9.68 15.78
N GLY A 468 -3.30 10.15 15.34
CA GLY A 468 -4.10 11.18 16.01
C GLY A 468 -5.09 10.65 17.06
N SER A 469 -5.21 9.33 17.24
CA SER A 469 -6.10 8.74 18.26
C SER A 469 -5.41 8.70 19.62
N ALA A 470 -6.09 9.24 20.64
CA ALA A 470 -5.58 9.44 21.98
C ALA A 470 -4.88 8.18 22.55
N ALA A 471 -3.59 8.29 22.84
CA ALA A 471 -2.86 7.30 23.61
C ALA A 471 -3.40 7.26 25.04
N SER A 472 -4.46 6.48 25.29
CA SER A 472 -4.82 6.08 26.64
C SER A 472 -4.04 4.82 26.97
N VAL A 473 -3.11 4.95 27.92
CA VAL A 473 -2.25 3.86 28.39
C VAL A 473 -3.14 2.70 28.84
N ILE A 474 -3.08 1.56 28.14
CA ILE A 474 -3.64 0.31 28.65
C ILE A 474 -2.77 -0.08 29.85
N SER A 475 -3.27 0.19 31.05
CA SER A 475 -2.67 -0.36 32.27
C SER A 475 -2.81 -1.87 32.17
N ASN A 476 -1.67 -2.55 32.03
CA ASN A 476 -1.57 -4.00 31.92
C ASN A 476 -2.54 -4.70 32.88
N SER A 477 -3.35 -5.59 32.28
CA SER A 477 -4.27 -6.53 32.91
C SER A 477 -3.84 -6.95 34.32
N ARG A 478 -4.59 -6.52 35.32
CA ARG A 478 -4.87 -7.36 36.48
C ARG A 478 -6.34 -7.74 36.37
N SER A 479 -6.64 -9.03 36.35
CA SER A 479 -7.98 -9.49 36.72
C SER A 479 -8.25 -9.01 38.15
N GLY A 480 -9.21 -8.13 38.30
CA GLY A 480 -9.65 -7.59 39.58
C GLY A 480 -10.51 -6.35 39.38
N GLU A 481 -11.55 -6.23 40.21
CA GLU A 481 -12.37 -5.03 40.33
C GLU A 481 -11.54 -3.74 40.40
N GLY A 482 -11.95 -2.74 39.61
CA GLY A 482 -11.26 -1.46 39.55
C GLY A 482 -11.96 -0.42 38.68
N ALA A 483 -11.22 0.61 38.31
CA ALA A 483 -11.68 1.65 37.39
C ALA A 483 -10.70 1.81 36.23
N ILE A 484 -11.25 2.03 35.03
CA ILE A 484 -10.52 2.36 33.82
C ILE A 484 -10.65 3.86 33.59
N TYR A 485 -9.51 4.55 33.46
CA TYR A 485 -9.47 5.95 33.06
C TYR A 485 -9.18 6.01 31.56
N GLN A 486 -10.04 6.69 30.81
CA GLN A 486 -9.93 6.82 29.36
C GLN A 486 -10.02 8.29 28.98
N SER A 487 -9.13 8.71 28.08
CA SER A 487 -9.21 10.01 27.42
C SER A 487 -9.72 9.85 26.00
N VAL A 488 -10.68 10.68 25.61
CA VAL A 488 -11.30 10.69 24.27
C VAL A 488 -11.18 12.10 23.69
N PHE A 489 -10.94 12.17 22.38
CA PHE A 489 -10.76 13.41 21.65
C PHE A 489 -11.65 13.42 20.41
N PHE A 490 -12.32 14.55 20.18
CA PHE A 490 -13.21 14.80 19.05
C PHE A 490 -12.70 16.03 18.28
N PRO A 491 -12.32 15.87 17.00
CA PRO A 491 -11.92 16.98 16.15
C PRO A 491 -13.01 18.04 16.01
N GLU A 492 -14.27 17.61 15.91
CA GLU A 492 -15.45 18.46 15.78
C GLU A 492 -16.65 17.81 16.49
N LYS A 493 -17.45 18.59 17.24
CA LYS A 493 -18.73 18.16 17.83
C LYS A 493 -19.79 19.23 17.62
N SER A 494 -20.95 18.83 17.11
CA SER A 494 -22.12 19.69 16.95
C SER A 494 -23.13 19.45 18.07
N GLY A 495 -23.54 20.51 18.76
CA GLY A 495 -24.56 20.45 19.80
C GLY A 495 -25.99 20.48 19.24
N SER A 496 -26.98 20.11 20.04
CA SER A 496 -28.41 20.05 19.67
C SER A 496 -29.01 21.40 19.25
N SER A 497 -28.29 22.50 19.51
CA SER A 497 -28.66 23.87 19.11
C SER A 497 -27.99 24.34 17.81
N GLY A 498 -27.27 23.46 17.10
CA GLY A 498 -26.58 23.78 15.84
C GLY A 498 -25.26 24.54 16.01
N ASN A 499 -24.71 24.61 17.24
CA ASN A 499 -23.39 25.18 17.49
C ASN A 499 -22.33 24.09 17.39
N THR A 500 -21.25 24.37 16.68
CA THR A 500 -20.13 23.43 16.48
C THR A 500 -18.93 23.88 17.31
N VAL A 501 -18.29 22.93 17.99
CA VAL A 501 -17.05 23.14 18.77
C VAL A 501 -15.97 22.19 18.27
N ASN A 502 -14.76 22.72 18.10
CA ASN A 502 -13.62 21.99 17.57
C ASN A 502 -12.62 21.67 18.68
N TRP A 503 -11.83 20.61 18.48
CA TRP A 503 -10.78 20.17 19.41
C TRP A 503 -11.27 19.97 20.85
N VAL A 504 -12.40 19.29 21.01
CA VAL A 504 -12.96 18.96 22.32
C VAL A 504 -12.54 17.57 22.74
N GLY A 505 -12.17 17.41 24.02
CA GLY A 505 -11.84 16.12 24.58
C GLY A 505 -12.44 15.94 25.97
N ASN A 506 -12.53 14.69 26.41
CA ASN A 506 -12.93 14.34 27.76
C ASN A 506 -11.93 13.32 28.33
N THR A 507 -11.79 13.32 29.65
CA THR A 507 -11.16 12.21 30.37
C THR A 507 -12.16 11.74 31.41
N HIS A 508 -12.49 10.46 31.36
CA HIS A 508 -13.54 9.87 32.17
C HIS A 508 -13.10 8.53 32.77
N ALA A 509 -13.88 8.05 33.73
CA ALA A 509 -13.64 6.81 34.44
C ALA A 509 -14.86 5.88 34.38
N LEU A 510 -14.62 4.61 34.06
CA LEU A 510 -15.61 3.52 34.02
C LEU A 510 -15.21 2.39 34.96
N PHE A 511 -16.17 1.59 35.41
CA PHE A 511 -15.88 0.41 36.22
C PHE A 511 -15.37 -0.74 35.35
N ILE A 512 -14.50 -1.56 35.93
CA ILE A 512 -14.20 -2.90 35.45
C ILE A 512 -14.56 -3.89 36.54
N ASP A 513 -15.41 -4.86 36.20
CA ASP A 513 -15.82 -5.91 37.14
C ASP A 513 -14.78 -7.05 37.25
N ASP A 514 -14.99 -7.94 38.22
CA ASP A 514 -14.12 -9.10 38.47
C ASP A 514 -13.98 -10.05 37.26
N TYR A 515 -14.92 -9.99 36.32
CA TYR A 515 -14.91 -10.78 35.08
C TYR A 515 -14.27 -10.04 33.89
N GLY A 516 -13.80 -8.81 34.11
CA GLY A 516 -13.16 -7.98 33.10
C GLY A 516 -14.14 -7.24 32.18
N ASN A 517 -15.43 -7.18 32.52
CA ASN A 517 -16.40 -6.41 31.74
C ASN A 517 -16.40 -4.95 32.18
N MET A 518 -16.60 -4.05 31.21
CA MET A 518 -16.79 -2.61 31.49
C MET A 518 -18.22 -2.35 31.95
N ARG A 519 -18.38 -1.49 32.97
CA ARG A 519 -19.69 -1.09 33.51
C ARG A 519 -19.81 0.42 33.71
N GLU A 520 -21.01 0.95 33.50
CA GLU A 520 -21.36 2.34 33.82
C GLU A 520 -21.84 2.47 35.28
N ASP A 521 -21.69 3.65 35.87
CA ASP A 521 -22.23 4.00 37.20
C ASP A 521 -23.71 4.37 37.06
N THR A 522 -24.59 3.37 37.07
CA THR A 522 -25.97 3.54 36.61
C THR A 522 -26.79 4.44 37.55
N ASP A 523 -26.55 4.34 38.86
CA ASP A 523 -27.24 5.10 39.88
C ASP A 523 -26.46 6.30 40.43
N ASN A 524 -25.25 6.56 39.91
CA ASN A 524 -24.35 7.66 40.28
C ASN A 524 -23.94 7.64 41.75
N ASP A 525 -23.79 6.45 42.34
CA ASP A 525 -23.41 6.27 43.73
C ASP A 525 -21.89 6.07 43.91
N THR A 526 -21.14 6.00 42.79
CA THR A 526 -19.68 5.78 42.72
C THR A 526 -19.19 4.45 43.29
N THR A 527 -20.09 3.48 43.46
CA THR A 527 -19.85 2.11 43.90
C THR A 527 -20.23 1.15 42.80
N LEU A 528 -19.48 0.05 42.63
CA LEU A 528 -19.84 -0.96 41.64
C LEU A 528 -20.91 -1.90 42.22
N ASP A 529 -22.14 -1.79 41.74
CA ASP A 529 -23.29 -2.61 42.12
C ASP A 529 -23.61 -3.66 41.04
N PRO A 530 -23.27 -4.95 41.23
CA PRO A 530 -23.37 -5.96 40.18
C PRO A 530 -24.78 -6.21 39.65
N ASP A 531 -25.83 -5.83 40.40
CA ASP A 531 -27.25 -6.00 40.08
C ASP A 531 -27.91 -4.76 39.48
N THR A 532 -27.23 -3.61 39.53
CA THR A 532 -27.76 -2.32 39.10
C THR A 532 -26.93 -1.73 37.95
N ASP A 533 -25.61 -1.83 38.03
CA ASP A 533 -24.68 -1.27 37.03
C ASP A 533 -24.66 -2.06 35.73
N ARG A 534 -24.99 -1.37 34.65
CA ARG A 534 -25.13 -1.93 33.31
C ARG A 534 -23.78 -2.20 32.65
N PHE A 535 -23.73 -3.27 31.85
CA PHE A 535 -22.55 -3.58 31.05
C PHE A 535 -22.46 -2.68 29.83
N ILE A 536 -21.24 -2.31 29.48
CA ILE A 536 -20.92 -1.52 28.29
C ILE A 536 -20.20 -2.41 27.28
N VAL A 537 -20.72 -2.46 26.06
CA VAL A 537 -20.01 -3.03 24.90
C VAL A 537 -20.00 -1.99 23.78
N PHE A 538 -18.82 -1.68 23.27
CA PHE A 538 -18.68 -0.78 22.13
C PHE A 538 -18.88 -1.55 20.82
N ASP A 539 -19.66 -0.97 19.92
CA ASP A 539 -19.83 -1.50 18.57
C ASP A 539 -18.65 -1.06 17.69
N GLY A 540 -17.98 -2.05 17.09
CA GLY A 540 -16.83 -1.85 16.22
C GLY A 540 -17.15 -1.19 14.88
N GLU A 541 -18.41 -1.24 14.43
CA GLU A 541 -18.85 -0.71 13.13
C GLU A 541 -19.44 0.69 13.26
N THR A 542 -20.24 0.96 14.30
CA THR A 542 -20.92 2.26 14.47
C THR A 542 -20.17 3.23 15.39
N GLY A 543 -19.21 2.75 16.19
CA GLY A 543 -18.48 3.56 17.17
C GLY A 543 -19.31 4.00 18.37
N LYS A 544 -20.52 3.45 18.54
CA LYS A 544 -21.43 3.73 19.65
C LYS A 544 -21.37 2.64 20.71
N ALA A 545 -21.81 2.97 21.92
CA ALA A 545 -21.92 2.02 23.01
C ALA A 545 -23.28 1.34 23.04
N LYS A 546 -23.33 0.07 23.43
CA LYS A 546 -24.53 -0.69 23.72
C LYS A 546 -24.53 -1.06 25.19
N LEU A 547 -25.62 -0.74 25.88
CA LEU A 547 -25.81 -1.06 27.29
C LEU A 547 -26.62 -2.34 27.45
N TYR A 548 -26.19 -3.20 28.37
CA TYR A 548 -26.87 -4.46 28.68
C TYR A 548 -27.26 -4.53 30.14
N LYS A 549 -28.41 -5.15 30.40
CA LYS A 549 -28.92 -5.33 31.77
C LYS A 549 -27.98 -6.26 32.56
N PRO A 550 -27.74 -5.96 33.85
CA PRO A 550 -26.91 -6.82 34.71
C PRO A 550 -27.59 -8.12 35.15
N VAL A 551 -28.91 -8.21 34.98
CA VAL A 551 -29.75 -9.34 35.39
C VAL A 551 -30.60 -9.85 34.23
N ASP A 552 -30.90 -11.15 34.23
CA ASP A 552 -31.86 -11.75 33.30
C ASP A 552 -33.33 -11.47 33.70
N ASP A 553 -34.29 -11.89 32.87
CA ASP A 553 -35.74 -11.75 33.11
C ASP A 553 -36.23 -12.40 34.43
N SER A 554 -35.41 -13.28 35.03
CA SER A 554 -35.70 -13.94 36.30
C SER A 554 -35.06 -13.24 37.51
N GLY A 555 -34.33 -12.14 37.28
CA GLY A 555 -33.62 -11.37 38.31
C GLY A 555 -32.30 -12.01 38.74
N LYS A 556 -31.75 -12.94 37.94
CA LYS A 556 -30.45 -13.56 38.23
C LYS A 556 -29.34 -12.73 37.62
N LEU A 557 -28.28 -12.51 38.41
CA LEU A 557 -27.07 -11.81 37.97
C LEU A 557 -26.38 -12.52 36.80
N LEU A 558 -25.96 -11.73 35.82
CA LEU A 558 -25.18 -12.14 34.67
C LEU A 558 -23.69 -11.88 34.94
N ASN A 559 -22.83 -12.81 34.51
CA ASN A 559 -21.37 -12.68 34.64
C ASN A 559 -20.71 -12.09 33.38
N LYS A 560 -21.50 -11.91 32.32
CA LYS A 560 -21.09 -11.36 31.02
C LYS A 560 -22.30 -10.68 30.38
N PRO A 561 -22.10 -9.70 29.50
CA PRO A 561 -23.21 -9.10 28.76
C PRO A 561 -23.96 -10.17 27.95
N ASP A 562 -25.28 -10.14 28.02
CA ASP A 562 -26.15 -10.99 27.21
C ASP A 562 -26.60 -10.22 25.97
N GLU A 563 -26.06 -10.59 24.81
CA GLU A 563 -26.32 -9.92 23.54
C GLU A 563 -27.81 -9.87 23.14
N ILE A 564 -28.63 -10.74 23.72
CA ILE A 564 -30.08 -10.82 23.49
C ILE A 564 -30.83 -9.71 24.24
N TYR A 565 -30.30 -9.24 25.37
CA TYR A 565 -30.98 -8.34 26.31
C TYR A 565 -30.30 -6.97 26.42
N ARG A 566 -30.48 -6.16 25.37
CA ARG A 566 -30.07 -4.74 25.33
C ARG A 566 -31.07 -3.85 26.06
N VAL A 567 -30.60 -2.70 26.56
CA VAL A 567 -31.47 -1.62 27.05
C VAL A 567 -32.21 -1.02 25.86
N ARG A 568 -33.55 -1.04 25.87
CA ARG A 568 -34.35 -0.44 24.80
C ARG A 568 -34.55 1.06 25.02
N VAL A 569 -34.83 1.84 23.97
CA VAL A 569 -35.17 3.28 24.03
C VAL A 569 -36.26 3.60 25.07
N GLU A 570 -37.18 2.67 25.33
CA GLU A 570 -38.24 2.83 26.34
C GLU A 570 -37.70 2.80 27.78
N ASP A 571 -36.56 2.15 28.01
CA ASP A 571 -35.93 1.98 29.33
C ASP A 571 -34.88 3.08 29.63
N ASP A 572 -34.34 3.77 28.62
CA ASP A 572 -33.35 4.82 28.81
C ASP A 572 -33.45 5.94 27.75
N PRO A 573 -33.75 7.20 28.15
CA PRO A 573 -33.95 8.31 27.22
C PRO A 573 -32.66 8.78 26.52
N ARG A 574 -31.49 8.27 26.92
CA ARG A 574 -30.18 8.60 26.32
C ARG A 574 -29.88 7.78 25.06
N ALA A 575 -30.62 6.69 24.83
CA ALA A 575 -30.41 5.83 23.67
C ALA A 575 -30.97 6.48 22.39
N ASP A 576 -30.31 6.22 21.26
CA ASP A 576 -30.84 6.53 19.94
C ASP A 576 -31.91 5.52 19.48
N ALA A 577 -32.44 5.69 18.27
CA ALA A 577 -33.51 4.83 17.73
C ALA A 577 -33.11 3.34 17.57
N ASN A 578 -31.83 3.00 17.68
CA ASN A 578 -31.28 1.65 17.52
C ASN A 578 -30.79 1.05 18.85
N ASP A 579 -31.15 1.64 19.99
CA ASP A 579 -30.67 1.25 21.32
C ASP A 579 -29.15 1.44 21.49
N GLU A 580 -28.57 2.43 20.78
CA GLU A 580 -27.15 2.77 20.83
C GLU A 580 -26.93 4.12 21.53
N PHE A 581 -25.83 4.24 22.25
CA PHE A 581 -25.48 5.39 23.08
C PHE A 581 -24.23 6.07 22.51
N ASP A 582 -24.25 7.41 22.43
CA ASP A 582 -23.01 8.15 22.24
C ASP A 582 -22.11 7.91 23.45
N ILE A 583 -20.80 7.87 23.22
CA ILE A 583 -19.84 7.70 24.31
C ILE A 583 -20.00 8.82 25.36
N MET A 584 -20.38 10.03 24.96
CA MET A 584 -20.58 11.12 25.94
C MET A 584 -21.84 10.96 26.81
N ASP A 585 -22.77 10.09 26.43
CA ASP A 585 -24.05 9.92 27.12
C ASP A 585 -24.01 8.77 28.16
N LEU A 586 -22.87 8.09 28.31
CA LEU A 586 -22.67 7.05 29.32
C LEU A 586 -22.54 7.64 30.73
N ASN A 587 -22.95 6.90 31.76
CA ASN A 587 -22.72 7.33 33.13
C ASN A 587 -21.32 6.93 33.61
N TYR A 588 -20.50 7.94 33.90
CA TYR A 588 -19.13 7.78 34.34
C TYR A 588 -19.01 7.92 35.86
N ILE A 589 -18.09 7.19 36.47
CA ILE A 589 -17.69 7.37 37.88
C ILE A 589 -17.19 8.81 38.10
N TRP A 590 -16.46 9.30 37.09
CA TRP A 590 -15.89 10.63 37.06
C TRP A 590 -15.68 11.08 35.62
N SER A 591 -15.94 12.35 35.35
CA SER A 591 -15.76 12.98 34.03
C SER A 591 -15.17 14.37 34.21
N ALA A 592 -14.06 14.63 33.53
CA ALA A 592 -13.44 15.96 33.52
C ALA A 592 -14.37 16.99 32.88
N HIS A 593 -15.15 16.59 31.88
CA HIS A 593 -16.10 17.46 31.18
C HIS A 593 -17.19 17.99 32.13
N ASP A 594 -17.85 17.10 32.88
CA ASP A 594 -18.93 17.50 33.81
C ASP A 594 -18.41 18.41 34.91
N TRP A 595 -17.20 18.13 35.37
CA TRP A 595 -16.56 19.00 36.34
C TRP A 595 -16.22 20.37 35.74
N LEU A 596 -15.56 20.45 34.58
CA LEU A 596 -15.10 21.70 33.96
C LEU A 596 -16.22 22.55 33.35
N SER A 597 -17.36 21.95 33.03
CA SER A 597 -18.54 22.61 32.47
C SER A 597 -19.55 23.09 33.52
N ASP A 598 -19.34 22.80 34.81
CA ASP A 598 -20.24 23.22 35.89
C ASP A 598 -20.40 24.75 35.93
N VAL A 599 -21.64 25.21 35.74
CA VAL A 599 -22.03 26.63 35.76
C VAL A 599 -21.76 27.31 37.09
N ASN A 600 -21.64 26.55 38.18
CA ASN A 600 -21.33 27.06 39.51
C ASN A 600 -19.82 27.13 39.78
N MET A 601 -18.98 26.69 38.83
CA MET A 601 -17.53 26.76 38.99
C MET A 601 -17.09 28.23 39.07
N ASN A 602 -16.31 28.54 40.11
CA ASN A 602 -15.70 29.86 40.19
C ASN A 602 -14.51 29.93 39.22
N VAL A 603 -14.73 30.58 38.08
CA VAL A 603 -13.74 30.75 37.02
C VAL A 603 -12.83 31.97 37.20
N THR A 604 -13.01 32.77 38.26
CA THR A 604 -12.27 34.03 38.48
C THR A 604 -11.22 33.93 39.58
N THR A 605 -11.18 32.82 40.32
CA THR A 605 -10.23 32.63 41.42
C THR A 605 -9.55 31.28 41.33
N GLN A 606 -8.23 31.27 41.42
CA GLN A 606 -7.44 30.03 41.36
C GLN A 606 -7.64 29.25 42.66
N ARG A 607 -7.83 27.93 42.58
CA ARG A 607 -7.65 27.06 43.77
C ARG A 607 -6.17 26.77 43.99
N THR A 608 -5.81 26.19 45.14
CA THR A 608 -4.48 25.56 45.30
C THR A 608 -4.51 24.15 44.71
N TYR A 609 -3.38 23.64 44.21
CA TYR A 609 -3.28 22.31 43.59
C TYR A 609 -3.95 21.19 44.42
N ALA A 610 -3.73 21.18 45.74
CA ALA A 610 -4.27 20.17 46.66
C ALA A 610 -5.74 20.38 47.08
N SER A 611 -6.41 21.44 46.60
CA SER A 611 -7.79 21.73 46.98
C SER A 611 -8.78 21.05 46.03
N THR A 612 -9.83 20.45 46.59
CA THR A 612 -11.00 19.92 45.87
C THR A 612 -12.12 20.95 45.69
N ALA A 613 -11.86 22.23 46.01
CA ALA A 613 -12.84 23.29 45.80
C ALA A 613 -13.19 23.42 44.31
N ASN A 614 -14.45 23.76 44.02
CA ASN A 614 -14.96 23.89 42.65
C ASN A 614 -14.47 25.19 41.96
N LYS A 615 -13.16 25.24 41.70
CA LYS A 615 -12.45 26.34 41.03
C LYS A 615 -11.37 25.78 40.11
N ARG A 616 -10.85 26.60 39.19
CA ARG A 616 -9.79 26.21 38.27
C ARG A 616 -8.40 26.33 38.91
N TYR A 617 -7.49 25.45 38.52
CA TYR A 617 -6.05 25.61 38.76
C TYR A 617 -5.35 25.53 37.41
N ILE A 618 -5.02 26.69 36.85
CA ILE A 618 -4.38 26.80 35.54
C ILE A 618 -2.89 27.07 35.77
N PHE A 619 -2.06 26.12 35.36
CA PHE A 619 -0.61 26.31 35.26
C PHE A 619 -0.26 26.36 33.78
N THR A 620 0.59 27.30 33.38
CA THR A 620 1.13 27.35 32.03
C THR A 620 2.64 27.34 32.15
N ASP A 621 3.29 26.43 31.45
CA ASP A 621 4.71 26.58 31.19
C ASP A 621 4.89 27.68 30.14
N TYR A 622 5.89 28.55 30.29
CA TYR A 622 6.30 29.36 29.15
C TYR A 622 6.82 28.36 28.11
N ILE A 623 6.13 28.23 26.97
CA ILE A 623 6.59 27.40 25.85
C ILE A 623 8.04 27.80 25.57
N ASP A 624 8.97 26.96 26.03
CA ASP A 624 10.39 27.11 25.81
C ASP A 624 10.59 26.90 24.31
N THR A 625 10.89 27.99 23.60
CA THR A 625 11.24 27.96 22.18
C THR A 625 12.59 27.29 21.95
N SER A 626 13.31 26.90 23.00
CA SER A 626 14.47 26.04 22.93
C SER A 626 14.09 24.62 23.38
N ALA A 627 14.28 23.63 22.50
CA ALA A 627 13.81 22.26 22.63
C ALA A 627 14.47 21.43 23.77
N ASN A 628 14.49 21.92 25.02
CA ASN A 628 15.00 21.22 26.18
C ASN A 628 13.96 21.19 27.31
N VAL A 629 12.96 20.31 27.19
CA VAL A 629 12.02 20.04 28.27
C VAL A 629 12.74 19.26 29.37
N SER A 630 13.28 19.99 30.36
CA SER A 630 13.89 19.42 31.57
C SER A 630 12.92 19.57 32.73
N MET A 631 12.67 18.48 33.48
CA MET A 631 11.87 18.50 34.71
C MET A 631 12.43 19.45 35.79
N ALA A 632 13.66 19.94 35.64
CA ALA A 632 14.24 20.93 36.54
C ALA A 632 13.68 22.36 36.34
N ASN A 633 12.98 22.63 35.23
CA ASN A 633 12.43 23.94 34.89
C ASN A 633 10.96 24.12 35.33
N VAL A 634 10.32 23.07 35.85
CA VAL A 634 8.93 23.12 36.34
C VAL A 634 8.92 23.69 37.77
N ASP A 635 8.82 25.01 37.91
CA ASP A 635 8.59 25.66 39.20
C ASP A 635 7.08 25.81 39.47
N SER A 636 6.65 25.33 40.64
CA SER A 636 5.32 25.52 41.22
C SER A 636 4.84 26.99 41.35
N THR A 637 5.70 27.97 41.07
CA THR A 637 5.36 29.41 41.09
C THR A 637 4.76 29.95 39.79
N GLN A 638 4.69 29.15 38.71
CA GLN A 638 4.12 29.59 37.42
C GLN A 638 2.59 29.45 37.39
N VAL A 639 1.90 30.34 38.09
CA VAL A 639 0.44 30.45 38.12
C VAL A 639 0.01 31.64 37.26
N MET A 640 -0.88 31.43 36.28
CA MET A 640 -1.53 32.54 35.57
C MET A 640 -2.60 33.18 36.47
N ASP A 641 -2.66 34.51 36.45
CA ASP A 641 -3.79 35.28 36.98
C ASP A 641 -4.94 35.25 35.95
N PHE A 642 -6.19 35.25 36.42
CA PHE A 642 -7.39 35.15 35.56
C PHE A 642 -7.68 36.39 34.72
#